data_AF-A0A9W7A122-F1
#
_entry.id   AF-A0A9W7A122-F1
#
_cell.length_a   1.000
_cell.length_b   1.000
_cell.length_c   1.000
_cell.angle_alpha   90.00
_cell.angle_beta   90.00
_cell.angle_gamma   90.00
#
_symmetry.space_group_name_H-M   'P 1'
#
loop_
_entity.id
_entity.type
_entity.pdbx_description
1 polymer ?
#
loop_
_entity_poly.entity_id
_entity_poly.type
_entity_poly.pdbx_seq_one_letter_code
_entity_poly.pdbx_strand_id
1 'polypeptide(L)'
;MDASKSSALGLSFGVLGALTVAAVSSRRSGRRGGILAPKVRGDGGGLPHVDVSKIVEDEEKVNVEERIKEKVVANESTTTKDPSTPPKPPPTTTTTTTTETIPSHSRLLRPPSTLITVSTQTRETNRSRMKQVSKTPLKSSPSKSKNKTSKSTYTITTEPITKSTSTSTDVESISSMTQTPTKKTTTTSTNYLSPLPSPPTLSTPSPKKTIPSPSTPLLKLKSLLLTTPLILCIDIGSSSIRSSFYDTNLNPIPYMSLDNSVSIKYSLNKNSSLKKILEIIDVVVDQILSRYRLLPTKPEIIGIGFASAVMNLIGLNCLGEQITEFMLYSNTNNGASPGKTEDDRIKTGCRDHSSYGLSQIERLKSDEIVWKDITVFGTISGCVISRWTDSMIKVSYSEASWTGMFNINEFDWISGSTKMPGLEDFRDNEFRIENDRVFNFGERWGELKNVKVYRGVGDGGCANLGSLCFNRERVAVTVGTSAAVRVVCEEEVEGFGKGLWCYRICGRRKLIGGAMTDGGSMVEWWEKMYDTKITSEIVEDAMAREECQLVAVPFLEGERSVGWRDNANCTIYGMNRESDKVDVLRAIFEGVSFGICRILEEMVECGVVDREESTLVCSGGALEANPQWRRLICDVCGFKLCDFGEGSATSRGVAILIKEDYEGKKYEPSLEQLEKEQVLVPDWTRHQHLRAMMIKQGRLIEAVAEIW
;
A
#
# COMPACT_ATOMS: atom_id res chain seq x y z
N MET A 1 28.34 -60.83 22.24
CA MET A 1 26.97 -60.39 22.58
C MET A 1 26.75 -58.93 22.21
N ASP A 2 26.62 -58.49 20.96
CA ASP A 2 27.12 -58.97 19.64
C ASP A 2 27.26 -57.72 18.76
N ALA A 3 28.30 -57.51 17.94
CA ALA A 3 29.04 -58.39 17.02
C ALA A 3 28.37 -58.54 15.64
N SER A 4 28.72 -57.58 14.76
CA SER A 4 28.85 -57.65 13.30
C SER A 4 27.69 -58.11 12.39
N LYS A 5 27.52 -57.37 11.29
CA LYS A 5 27.79 -57.92 9.94
C LYS A 5 28.00 -56.82 8.89
N SER A 6 28.76 -57.14 7.85
CA SER A 6 29.11 -56.29 6.72
C SER A 6 29.13 -57.12 5.43
N SER A 7 29.40 -56.44 4.29
CA SER A 7 29.94 -56.98 3.02
C SER A 7 28.97 -57.39 1.88
N ALA A 8 29.56 -57.45 0.68
CA ALA A 8 29.01 -57.69 -0.68
C ALA A 8 28.03 -56.61 -1.19
N LEU A 9 28.38 -55.74 -2.16
CA LEU A 9 28.83 -55.92 -3.56
C LEU A 9 27.83 -56.56 -4.52
N GLY A 10 27.42 -55.78 -5.53
CA GLY A 10 26.86 -56.23 -6.81
C GLY A 10 27.26 -55.24 -7.90
N LEU A 11 28.00 -55.69 -8.92
CA LEU A 11 28.54 -54.89 -10.02
C LEU A 11 27.77 -55.17 -11.31
N SER A 12 27.44 -54.12 -12.07
CA SER A 12 27.02 -54.24 -13.48
C SER A 12 27.44 -52.99 -14.28
N PHE A 13 27.93 -53.21 -15.51
CA PHE A 13 28.59 -52.21 -16.35
C PHE A 13 27.65 -51.44 -17.30
N GLY A 14 28.10 -50.24 -17.70
CA GLY A 14 27.89 -49.69 -19.05
C GLY A 14 26.62 -48.84 -19.25
N VAL A 15 26.59 -47.87 -20.17
CA VAL A 15 27.53 -47.57 -21.29
C VAL A 15 27.88 -46.06 -21.33
N LEU A 16 29.04 -45.75 -21.92
CA LEU A 16 29.59 -44.40 -22.04
C LEU A 16 28.99 -43.63 -23.25
N GLY A 17 28.69 -42.34 -23.06
CA GLY A 17 28.32 -41.42 -24.15
C GLY A 17 29.00 -40.06 -23.95
N ALA A 18 30.01 -39.75 -24.78
CA ALA A 18 30.84 -38.56 -24.63
C ALA A 18 30.73 -37.63 -25.85
N LEU A 19 30.71 -36.31 -25.63
CA LEU A 19 30.86 -35.32 -26.70
C LEU A 19 31.51 -34.00 -26.20
N THR A 20 32.84 -34.06 -26.17
CA THR A 20 33.79 -33.02 -26.62
C THR A 20 33.51 -31.53 -26.29
N VAL A 21 34.30 -30.97 -25.37
CA VAL A 21 34.54 -29.51 -25.27
C VAL A 21 35.45 -29.06 -26.42
N ALA A 22 35.03 -28.05 -27.19
CA ALA A 22 35.82 -27.48 -28.28
C ALA A 22 36.46 -26.13 -27.88
N ALA A 23 37.73 -26.16 -27.48
CA ALA A 23 38.49 -24.95 -27.17
C ALA A 23 39.11 -24.33 -28.46
N VAL A 24 38.58 -23.20 -28.92
CA VAL A 24 39.11 -22.49 -30.10
C VAL A 24 40.20 -21.50 -29.70
N SER A 25 41.45 -21.89 -29.90
CA SER A 25 42.60 -20.98 -29.85
C SER A 25 42.67 -20.13 -31.13
N SER A 26 42.77 -18.80 -31.02
CA SER A 26 43.27 -17.96 -32.11
C SER A 26 44.47 -17.11 -31.66
N ARG A 27 45.54 -17.12 -32.46
CA ARG A 27 46.75 -16.31 -32.28
C ARG A 27 47.04 -15.55 -33.58
N ARG A 28 46.85 -14.22 -33.57
CA ARG A 28 47.42 -13.19 -34.47
C ARG A 28 46.79 -11.84 -34.08
N SER A 29 47.44 -10.70 -34.21
CA SER A 29 48.86 -10.41 -34.45
C SER A 29 49.18 -9.00 -33.92
N GLY A 30 50.38 -8.79 -33.39
CA GLY A 30 50.72 -7.51 -32.78
C GLY A 30 50.85 -6.35 -33.79
N ARG A 31 50.31 -5.18 -33.42
CA ARG A 31 50.71 -3.89 -33.98
C ARG A 31 50.99 -2.93 -32.83
N ARG A 32 52.21 -2.38 -32.80
CA ARG A 32 52.56 -1.27 -31.90
C ARG A 32 51.94 0.02 -32.44
N GLY A 33 51.21 0.74 -31.60
CA GLY A 33 50.78 2.12 -31.84
C GLY A 33 50.93 2.89 -30.54
N GLY A 34 52.04 3.60 -30.37
CA GLY A 34 52.29 4.42 -29.18
C GLY A 34 51.82 5.85 -29.41
N ILE A 35 51.04 6.38 -28.46
CA ILE A 35 50.71 7.81 -28.35
C ILE A 35 51.08 8.25 -26.92
N LEU A 36 51.57 9.48 -26.77
CA LEU A 36 52.22 9.95 -25.56
C LEU A 36 51.23 10.24 -24.43
N ALA A 37 51.63 9.94 -23.20
CA ALA A 37 50.98 10.48 -22.00
C ALA A 37 51.49 11.91 -21.72
N PRO A 38 50.61 12.93 -21.65
CA PRO A 38 51.00 14.26 -21.20
C PRO A 38 51.13 14.30 -19.66
N LYS A 39 52.25 14.80 -19.15
CA LYS A 39 52.31 15.27 -17.76
C LYS A 39 51.48 16.55 -17.64
N VAL A 40 50.53 16.58 -16.72
CA VAL A 40 49.92 17.82 -16.22
C VAL A 40 50.28 17.96 -14.74
N ARG A 41 50.67 19.17 -14.32
CA ARG A 41 50.95 19.47 -12.91
C ARG A 41 49.62 19.71 -12.17
N GLY A 42 49.60 19.44 -10.87
CA GLY A 42 48.41 19.71 -10.06
C GLY A 42 48.15 21.20 -9.88
N ASP A 43 46.87 21.56 -9.88
CA ASP A 43 46.31 22.74 -9.22
C ASP A 43 44.98 22.35 -8.58
N GLY A 44 44.53 23.09 -7.57
CA GLY A 44 43.35 22.73 -6.78
C GLY A 44 42.03 22.98 -7.52
N GLY A 45 41.25 21.92 -7.77
CA GLY A 45 39.90 21.99 -8.33
C GLY A 45 38.93 21.04 -7.62
N GLY A 46 37.67 21.46 -7.46
CA GLY A 46 36.63 20.64 -6.83
C GLY A 46 36.15 19.48 -7.71
N LEU A 47 35.58 18.45 -7.08
CA LEU A 47 34.92 17.36 -7.80
C LEU A 47 33.78 17.91 -8.68
N PRO A 48 33.65 17.47 -9.94
CA PRO A 48 32.58 17.93 -10.83
C PRO A 48 31.23 17.42 -10.34
N HIS A 49 30.27 18.32 -10.23
CA HIS A 49 28.89 17.98 -9.90
C HIS A 49 28.23 17.37 -11.15
N VAL A 50 28.05 16.05 -11.18
CA VAL A 50 27.35 15.38 -12.29
C VAL A 50 25.85 15.68 -12.17
N ASP A 51 25.32 16.46 -13.10
CA ASP A 51 23.90 16.76 -13.21
C ASP A 51 23.19 15.67 -14.02
N VAL A 52 22.64 14.68 -13.31
CA VAL A 52 22.00 13.49 -13.89
C VAL A 52 20.71 13.84 -14.64
N SER A 53 20.11 15.03 -14.42
CA SER A 53 18.89 15.44 -15.12
C SER A 53 19.05 15.43 -16.65
N LYS A 54 20.22 15.85 -17.14
CA LYS A 54 20.51 15.93 -18.59
C LYS A 54 20.71 14.57 -19.26
N ILE A 55 21.09 13.55 -18.49
CA ILE A 55 21.26 12.18 -19.02
C ILE A 55 19.89 11.59 -19.42
N VAL A 56 18.80 12.08 -18.83
CA VAL A 56 17.43 11.64 -19.18
C VAL A 56 16.89 12.33 -20.43
N GLU A 57 17.12 13.64 -20.58
CA GLU A 57 16.51 14.42 -21.67
C GLU A 57 17.14 14.20 -23.07
N ASP A 58 18.42 13.84 -23.15
CA ASP A 58 19.11 13.75 -24.45
C ASP A 58 18.91 12.37 -25.13
N GLU A 59 18.72 11.28 -24.38
CA GLU A 59 18.38 9.97 -24.97
C GLU A 59 16.93 9.90 -25.50
N GLU A 60 15.98 10.60 -24.89
CA GLU A 60 14.60 10.66 -25.39
C GLU A 60 14.50 11.38 -26.73
N LYS A 61 15.27 12.47 -26.93
CA LYS A 61 15.31 13.22 -28.20
C LYS A 61 15.87 12.37 -29.34
N VAL A 62 16.95 11.62 -29.11
CA VAL A 62 17.55 10.74 -30.12
C VAL A 62 16.59 9.63 -30.53
N ASN A 63 15.95 8.95 -29.56
CA ASN A 63 14.97 7.89 -29.85
C ASN A 63 13.73 8.40 -30.62
N VAL A 64 13.29 9.64 -30.38
CA VAL A 64 12.19 10.26 -31.12
C VAL A 64 12.59 10.60 -32.55
N GLU A 65 13.79 11.15 -32.77
CA GLU A 65 14.27 11.46 -34.13
C GLU A 65 14.46 10.21 -35.02
N GLU A 66 15.01 9.12 -34.48
CA GLU A 66 15.20 7.89 -35.25
C GLU A 66 13.86 7.24 -35.61
N ARG A 67 12.91 7.17 -34.67
CA ARG A 67 11.54 6.67 -34.92
C ARG A 67 10.74 7.52 -35.91
N ILE A 68 11.05 8.81 -36.05
CA ILE A 68 10.47 9.67 -37.10
C ILE A 68 11.11 9.35 -38.46
N LYS A 69 12.43 9.16 -38.52
CA LYS A 69 13.15 8.83 -39.77
C LYS A 69 12.71 7.48 -40.35
N GLU A 70 12.56 6.45 -39.51
CA GLU A 70 12.04 5.14 -39.96
C GLU A 70 10.60 5.22 -40.51
N LYS A 71 9.72 6.01 -39.87
CA LYS A 71 8.33 6.19 -40.33
C LYS A 71 8.20 7.00 -41.62
N VAL A 72 9.17 7.85 -41.95
CA VAL A 72 9.18 8.59 -43.23
C VAL A 72 9.61 7.66 -44.38
N VAL A 73 10.65 6.84 -44.19
CA VAL A 73 11.14 5.91 -45.22
C VAL A 73 10.12 4.83 -45.60
N ALA A 74 9.24 4.43 -44.67
CA ALA A 74 8.21 3.43 -44.93
C ALA A 74 7.07 3.90 -45.85
N ASN A 75 6.92 5.21 -46.12
CA ASN A 75 5.75 5.78 -46.81
C ASN A 75 5.99 6.16 -48.29
N GLU A 76 7.21 6.02 -48.82
CA GLU A 76 7.51 6.33 -50.24
C GLU A 76 7.44 5.10 -51.15
N SER A 77 6.32 4.38 -51.13
CA SER A 77 5.95 3.48 -52.23
C SER A 77 4.43 3.34 -52.42
N THR A 78 3.99 3.11 -53.65
CA THR A 78 2.59 2.88 -54.08
C THR A 78 1.61 4.06 -54.04
N THR A 79 1.82 5.03 -54.94
CA THR A 79 0.68 5.61 -55.69
C THR A 79 0.34 4.62 -56.84
N THR A 80 -0.89 4.40 -57.32
CA THR A 80 -2.04 5.28 -57.59
C THR A 80 -3.35 4.46 -57.70
N LYS A 81 -4.51 5.03 -57.29
CA LYS A 81 -5.78 5.11 -58.07
C LYS A 81 -6.94 5.70 -57.25
N ASP A 82 -7.97 6.15 -57.98
CA ASP A 82 -9.06 7.03 -57.54
C ASP A 82 -10.28 6.26 -56.97
N PRO A 83 -11.16 6.86 -56.12
CA PRO A 83 -12.19 6.15 -55.36
C PRO A 83 -13.60 6.20 -55.96
N SER A 84 -14.44 5.16 -55.73
CA SER A 84 -15.92 5.28 -55.67
C SER A 84 -16.66 3.95 -55.42
N THR A 85 -16.89 3.56 -54.16
CA THR A 85 -18.12 2.85 -53.68
C THR A 85 -18.04 2.55 -52.16
N PRO A 86 -19.16 2.59 -51.41
CA PRO A 86 -19.22 2.10 -50.03
C PRO A 86 -19.48 0.57 -49.96
N PRO A 87 -18.87 -0.17 -49.02
CA PRO A 87 -19.06 -1.62 -48.89
C PRO A 87 -20.38 -2.01 -48.17
N LYS A 88 -20.84 -3.24 -48.41
CA LYS A 88 -22.03 -3.85 -47.77
C LYS A 88 -21.70 -4.46 -46.39
N PRO A 89 -22.71 -4.65 -45.51
CA PRO A 89 -22.55 -5.41 -44.27
C PRO A 89 -22.33 -6.93 -44.53
N PRO A 90 -21.72 -7.65 -43.57
CA PRO A 90 -21.44 -9.08 -43.67
C PRO A 90 -22.70 -9.97 -43.53
N PRO A 91 -22.66 -11.23 -44.00
CA PRO A 91 -23.83 -12.11 -44.07
C PRO A 91 -24.15 -12.84 -42.75
N THR A 92 -25.45 -13.06 -42.50
CA THR A 92 -25.95 -13.98 -41.47
C THR A 92 -25.77 -15.44 -41.90
N THR A 93 -25.09 -16.25 -41.08
CA THR A 93 -24.99 -17.70 -41.25
C THR A 93 -26.21 -18.43 -40.66
N THR A 94 -27.13 -18.83 -41.53
CA THR A 94 -28.15 -19.84 -41.19
C THR A 94 -27.48 -21.22 -41.17
N THR A 95 -27.77 -22.06 -40.17
CA THR A 95 -27.36 -23.48 -40.17
C THR A 95 -28.60 -24.36 -39.96
N THR A 96 -28.72 -25.42 -40.75
CA THR A 96 -29.97 -26.17 -40.93
C THR A 96 -30.19 -27.22 -39.85
N THR A 97 -31.40 -27.25 -39.28
CA THR A 97 -31.87 -28.36 -38.43
C THR A 97 -32.04 -29.64 -39.24
N THR A 98 -31.51 -30.75 -38.73
CA THR A 98 -32.00 -32.10 -39.05
C THR A 98 -32.81 -32.63 -37.88
N THR A 99 -33.89 -33.36 -38.16
CA THR A 99 -34.88 -33.81 -37.18
C THR A 99 -34.72 -35.29 -36.83
N GLU A 100 -34.65 -35.61 -35.55
CA GLU A 100 -35.10 -36.91 -35.01
C GLU A 100 -36.12 -36.70 -33.88
N THR A 101 -36.89 -37.74 -33.57
CA THR A 101 -38.22 -37.60 -32.97
C THR A 101 -38.30 -37.97 -31.47
N ILE A 102 -39.28 -37.40 -30.81
CA ILE A 102 -39.56 -37.49 -29.36
C ILE A 102 -40.11 -38.89 -28.99
N PRO A 103 -39.78 -39.42 -27.81
CA PRO A 103 -40.86 -39.78 -26.86
C PRO A 103 -40.80 -38.99 -25.56
N SER A 104 -41.97 -38.65 -25.01
CA SER A 104 -42.12 -37.74 -23.88
C SER A 104 -42.39 -38.48 -22.57
N HIS A 105 -41.77 -38.02 -21.48
CA HIS A 105 -42.28 -38.27 -20.13
C HIS A 105 -42.14 -37.03 -19.24
N SER A 106 -43.27 -36.53 -18.77
CA SER A 106 -43.36 -35.41 -17.85
C SER A 106 -43.46 -35.89 -16.39
N ARG A 107 -42.64 -35.32 -15.51
CA ARG A 107 -42.91 -35.31 -14.06
C ARG A 107 -42.24 -34.11 -13.40
N LEU A 108 -43.07 -33.21 -12.87
CA LEU A 108 -42.63 -32.15 -11.96
C LEU A 108 -42.27 -32.77 -10.61
N LEU A 109 -41.08 -32.46 -10.09
CA LEU A 109 -40.71 -32.68 -8.70
C LEU A 109 -40.12 -31.40 -8.11
N ARG A 110 -40.56 -31.05 -6.90
CA ARG A 110 -40.08 -29.88 -6.16
C ARG A 110 -38.74 -30.19 -5.47
N PRO A 111 -37.87 -29.19 -5.23
CA PRO A 111 -36.70 -29.39 -4.38
C PRO A 111 -37.13 -29.69 -2.93
N PRO A 112 -36.42 -30.56 -2.20
CA PRO A 112 -36.71 -30.84 -0.80
C PRO A 112 -36.14 -29.77 0.12
N SER A 113 -36.92 -29.36 1.12
CA SER A 113 -36.48 -28.46 2.20
C SER A 113 -35.81 -29.27 3.34
N THR A 114 -34.50 -29.15 3.49
CA THR A 114 -33.75 -29.86 4.54
C THR A 114 -33.94 -29.20 5.91
N LEU A 115 -34.63 -29.90 6.82
CA LEU A 115 -34.74 -29.53 8.24
C LEU A 115 -33.43 -29.84 8.97
N ILE A 116 -32.72 -28.80 9.44
CA ILE A 116 -31.59 -28.98 10.37
C ILE A 116 -32.17 -29.23 11.77
N THR A 117 -32.00 -30.46 12.27
CA THR A 117 -32.39 -30.84 13.63
C THR A 117 -31.18 -30.68 14.56
N VAL A 118 -31.13 -29.59 15.33
CA VAL A 118 -30.06 -29.37 16.31
C VAL A 118 -30.30 -30.24 17.54
N SER A 119 -29.41 -31.22 17.76
CA SER A 119 -29.45 -32.08 18.95
C SER A 119 -28.66 -31.44 20.10
N THR A 120 -29.32 -31.21 21.22
CA THR A 120 -28.72 -30.63 22.43
C THR A 120 -27.99 -31.70 23.26
N GLN A 121 -26.72 -31.98 22.92
CA GLN A 121 -25.83 -32.69 23.86
C GLN A 121 -25.27 -31.72 24.91
N THR A 122 -25.89 -31.72 26.09
CA THR A 122 -25.25 -31.24 27.30
C THR A 122 -24.08 -32.17 27.64
N ARG A 123 -22.90 -31.61 27.95
CA ARG A 123 -21.81 -32.38 28.55
C ARG A 123 -21.04 -31.54 29.56
N GLU A 124 -21.00 -32.03 30.78
CA GLU A 124 -20.27 -31.43 31.90
C GLU A 124 -18.77 -31.61 31.73
N THR A 125 -17.97 -30.63 32.16
CA THR A 125 -16.53 -30.78 32.41
C THR A 125 -16.18 -30.23 33.79
N ASN A 126 -15.20 -30.87 34.45
CA ASN A 126 -15.06 -30.82 35.90
C ASN A 126 -14.27 -29.62 36.45
N ARG A 127 -14.65 -29.16 37.65
CA ARG A 127 -13.89 -28.20 38.47
C ARG A 127 -12.86 -28.91 39.37
N SER A 128 -11.58 -28.63 39.17
CA SER A 128 -10.51 -28.88 40.16
C SER A 128 -9.20 -28.20 39.76
N ARG A 129 -8.39 -27.56 40.63
CA ARG A 129 -8.54 -27.15 42.04
C ARG A 129 -7.39 -26.16 42.39
N MET A 130 -7.49 -25.42 43.51
CA MET A 130 -6.50 -24.46 44.07
C MET A 130 -6.47 -23.07 43.40
N LYS A 131 -6.17 -21.96 44.11
CA LYS A 131 -5.81 -21.76 45.54
C LYS A 131 -6.47 -20.48 46.10
N GLN A 132 -6.60 -20.36 47.43
CA GLN A 132 -7.22 -19.21 48.11
C GLN A 132 -6.17 -18.22 48.63
N VAL A 133 -6.49 -16.91 48.68
CA VAL A 133 -6.06 -15.98 49.75
C VAL A 133 -7.17 -14.97 50.06
N SER A 134 -7.30 -14.58 51.35
CA SER A 134 -8.02 -13.44 51.95
C SER A 134 -9.41 -12.98 51.42
N LYS A 135 -10.40 -12.99 52.34
CA LYS A 135 -11.60 -12.13 52.31
C LYS A 135 -11.36 -10.88 53.17
N THR A 136 -12.12 -9.80 52.95
CA THR A 136 -12.89 -9.07 54.00
C THR A 136 -13.98 -8.21 53.32
N PRO A 137 -15.24 -8.17 53.80
CA PRO A 137 -16.35 -7.50 53.12
C PRO A 137 -16.81 -6.19 53.77
N LEU A 138 -17.57 -5.38 53.02
CA LEU A 138 -18.41 -4.30 53.55
C LEU A 138 -19.85 -4.43 53.04
N LYS A 139 -20.81 -4.08 53.91
CA LYS A 139 -22.23 -3.87 53.60
C LYS A 139 -22.39 -2.38 53.19
N SER A 140 -23.47 -1.88 52.58
CA SER A 140 -24.87 -2.26 52.83
C SER A 140 -25.90 -1.73 51.81
N SER A 141 -26.90 -2.58 51.55
CA SER A 141 -28.33 -2.25 51.39
C SER A 141 -28.85 -1.51 50.13
N PRO A 142 -30.16 -1.68 49.77
CA PRO A 142 -30.64 -1.42 48.41
C PRO A 142 -31.77 -0.38 48.28
N SER A 143 -31.99 0.13 47.07
CA SER A 143 -33.20 0.86 46.65
C SER A 143 -33.99 0.08 45.58
N LYS A 144 -35.31 0.31 45.47
CA LYS A 144 -36.23 -0.42 44.58
C LYS A 144 -36.98 0.50 43.63
N SER A 145 -36.92 0.23 42.32
CA SER A 145 -37.96 0.58 41.34
C SER A 145 -38.07 -0.60 40.36
N LYS A 146 -39.17 -1.37 40.36
CA LYS A 146 -40.46 -1.07 39.71
C LYS A 146 -40.36 -0.86 38.20
N ASN A 147 -40.08 -1.94 37.47
CA ASN A 147 -40.46 -2.05 36.06
C ASN A 147 -41.97 -1.82 35.91
N LYS A 148 -42.36 -0.99 34.93
CA LYS A 148 -43.71 -0.93 34.37
C LYS A 148 -43.63 -1.30 32.89
N THR A 149 -44.18 -2.45 32.52
CA THR A 149 -44.43 -2.79 31.12
C THR A 149 -45.65 -2.06 30.61
N SER A 150 -45.52 -1.27 29.54
CA SER A 150 -46.63 -0.71 28.78
C SER A 150 -46.55 -1.19 27.33
N LYS A 151 -47.43 -2.10 26.94
CA LYS A 151 -47.70 -2.38 25.51
C LYS A 151 -48.56 -1.24 24.96
N SER A 152 -48.15 -0.64 23.84
CA SER A 152 -48.96 0.29 23.06
C SER A 152 -49.17 -0.28 21.67
N THR A 153 -50.38 -0.76 21.41
CA THR A 153 -50.80 -1.25 20.08
C THR A 153 -51.12 -0.05 19.19
N TYR A 154 -50.53 0.01 18.00
CA TYR A 154 -50.88 1.01 16.99
C TYR A 154 -51.95 0.46 16.05
N THR A 155 -53.10 1.13 16.01
CA THR A 155 -54.17 0.86 15.05
C THR A 155 -53.93 1.69 13.79
N ILE A 156 -53.97 1.05 12.62
CA ILE A 156 -53.89 1.74 11.33
C ILE A 156 -55.29 2.21 10.93
N THR A 157 -55.45 3.51 10.70
CA THR A 157 -56.66 4.10 10.08
C THR A 157 -56.32 4.68 8.72
N THR A 158 -56.90 4.10 7.67
CA THR A 158 -56.80 4.56 6.28
C THR A 158 -58.17 5.01 5.78
N GLU A 159 -58.29 6.24 5.28
CA GLU A 159 -59.32 6.60 4.28
C GLU A 159 -58.76 7.59 3.23
N PRO A 160 -59.34 7.68 2.02
CA PRO A 160 -58.67 8.25 0.85
C PRO A 160 -59.40 9.44 0.19
N ILE A 161 -58.67 10.39 -0.41
CA ILE A 161 -59.26 11.49 -1.20
C ILE A 161 -58.62 11.63 -2.60
N THR A 162 -59.37 11.15 -3.59
CA THR A 162 -59.54 11.56 -5.00
C THR A 162 -58.37 12.06 -5.89
N LYS A 163 -58.35 11.55 -7.12
CA LYS A 163 -57.67 12.13 -8.29
C LYS A 163 -58.39 13.40 -8.79
N SER A 164 -57.67 14.31 -9.44
CA SER A 164 -58.22 15.24 -10.44
C SER A 164 -57.22 15.48 -11.58
N THR A 165 -57.69 15.43 -12.82
CA THR A 165 -56.89 15.64 -14.05
C THR A 165 -57.29 16.91 -14.77
N SER A 166 -56.33 17.68 -15.28
CA SER A 166 -56.57 18.73 -16.28
C SER A 166 -55.34 18.95 -17.18
N THR A 167 -55.57 19.50 -18.37
CA THR A 167 -54.63 19.52 -19.50
C THR A 167 -53.82 20.82 -19.65
N SER A 168 -52.86 20.77 -20.57
CA SER A 168 -52.04 21.86 -21.12
C SER A 168 -52.78 23.08 -21.66
N THR A 169 -52.09 24.23 -21.69
CA THR A 169 -51.89 25.09 -22.88
C THR A 169 -50.72 26.05 -22.66
N ASP A 170 -49.96 26.33 -23.73
CA ASP A 170 -48.98 27.42 -23.82
C ASP A 170 -49.64 28.80 -24.05
N VAL A 171 -48.87 29.89 -23.92
CA VAL A 171 -48.93 31.13 -24.75
C VAL A 171 -47.76 32.07 -24.39
N GLU A 172 -47.33 32.90 -25.35
CA GLU A 172 -46.09 33.69 -25.32
C GLU A 172 -46.22 35.11 -24.71
N SER A 173 -45.06 35.65 -24.29
CA SER A 173 -44.56 37.04 -24.38
C SER A 173 -45.50 38.28 -24.36
N ILE A 174 -45.06 39.34 -23.64
CA ILE A 174 -45.11 40.75 -24.09
C ILE A 174 -44.05 41.58 -23.30
N SER A 175 -43.65 42.74 -23.81
CA SER A 175 -42.54 43.55 -23.26
C SER A 175 -42.84 45.07 -23.16
N SER A 176 -42.00 45.80 -22.40
CA SER A 176 -41.93 47.28 -22.32
C SER A 176 -43.11 48.00 -21.58
N MET A 177 -43.04 49.24 -21.08
CA MET A 177 -41.91 50.20 -20.94
C MET A 177 -42.16 51.29 -19.85
N THR A 178 -41.11 51.66 -19.10
CA THR A 178 -40.78 53.00 -18.52
C THR A 178 -41.74 53.89 -17.67
N GLN A 179 -41.15 54.41 -16.58
CA GLN A 179 -41.17 55.80 -16.04
C GLN A 179 -41.94 56.23 -14.76
N THR A 180 -41.12 56.66 -13.79
CA THR A 180 -41.27 57.52 -12.58
C THR A 180 -41.79 58.95 -12.86
N PRO A 181 -42.34 59.75 -11.88
CA PRO A 181 -41.61 60.38 -10.73
C PRO A 181 -42.46 60.54 -9.42
N THR A 182 -42.15 61.26 -8.32
CA THR A 182 -41.18 62.36 -8.04
C THR A 182 -40.78 62.52 -6.53
N LYS A 183 -39.48 62.77 -6.27
CA LYS A 183 -38.77 63.52 -5.17
C LYS A 183 -39.40 63.84 -3.79
N LYS A 184 -38.52 63.82 -2.76
CA LYS A 184 -38.09 64.99 -1.91
C LYS A 184 -36.70 64.69 -1.26
N THR A 185 -35.58 65.37 -1.59
CA THR A 185 -34.96 66.61 -0.99
C THR A 185 -34.39 66.45 0.44
N THR A 186 -33.22 66.93 0.90
CA THR A 186 -31.96 67.61 0.39
C THR A 186 -30.96 67.70 1.61
N THR A 187 -29.67 68.13 1.63
CA THR A 187 -28.72 68.87 0.73
C THR A 187 -27.22 68.61 1.09
N THR A 188 -26.31 69.30 0.37
CA THR A 188 -24.83 69.56 0.48
C THR A 188 -24.33 70.27 1.78
N SER A 189 -23.03 70.58 2.08
CA SER A 189 -21.74 70.64 1.32
C SER A 189 -20.40 70.74 2.13
N THR A 190 -19.33 70.10 1.60
CA THR A 190 -17.89 70.51 1.42
C THR A 190 -16.89 71.00 2.52
N ASN A 191 -15.71 70.33 2.52
CA ASN A 191 -14.30 70.82 2.59
C ASN A 191 -13.68 71.52 3.83
N TYR A 192 -12.50 71.04 4.31
CA TYR A 192 -11.16 71.65 4.03
C TYR A 192 -9.95 70.77 4.50
N LEU A 193 -8.77 71.02 3.89
CA LEU A 193 -7.42 70.41 3.92
C LEU A 193 -6.84 69.54 5.11
N SER A 194 -6.13 68.47 4.70
CA SER A 194 -4.79 67.98 5.18
C SER A 194 -4.62 67.35 6.60
N PRO A 195 -3.54 66.55 6.85
CA PRO A 195 -2.41 66.13 6.01
C PRO A 195 -2.35 64.60 5.71
N LEU A 196 -1.34 64.16 4.93
CA LEU A 196 -1.07 62.73 4.69
C LEU A 196 -0.39 62.05 5.90
N PRO A 197 -0.75 60.79 6.23
CA PRO A 197 0.11 59.87 6.96
C PRO A 197 1.37 59.49 6.15
N SER A 198 2.46 59.18 6.84
CA SER A 198 3.75 58.82 6.24
C SER A 198 3.67 57.51 5.42
N PRO A 199 4.55 57.32 4.40
CA PRO A 199 4.66 56.02 3.72
C PRO A 199 5.03 54.92 4.72
N PRO A 200 4.55 53.67 4.52
CA PRO A 200 4.89 52.56 5.40
C PRO A 200 6.41 52.40 5.45
N THR A 201 6.97 52.47 6.66
CA THR A 201 8.39 52.25 6.90
C THR A 201 8.80 50.89 6.37
N LEU A 202 9.94 50.80 5.69
CA LEU A 202 10.49 49.57 5.18
C LEU A 202 10.72 48.60 6.35
N SER A 203 9.78 47.70 6.59
CA SER A 203 9.88 46.72 7.67
C SER A 203 11.10 45.86 7.41
N THR A 204 12.05 45.86 8.35
CA THR A 204 13.24 45.01 8.30
C THR A 204 12.82 43.59 7.92
N PRO A 205 13.43 42.96 6.90
CA PRO A 205 13.00 41.65 6.46
C PRO A 205 13.04 40.69 7.65
N SER A 206 11.89 40.11 7.99
CA SER A 206 11.77 39.00 8.94
C SER A 206 12.92 38.04 8.69
N PRO A 207 13.69 37.62 9.72
CA PRO A 207 14.97 36.97 9.52
C PRO A 207 14.81 35.82 8.54
N LYS A 208 15.38 35.97 7.33
CA LYS A 208 15.24 34.99 6.26
C LYS A 208 15.55 33.64 6.88
N LYS A 209 14.59 32.71 6.88
CA LYS A 209 14.82 31.30 7.29
C LYS A 209 16.07 30.88 6.56
N THR A 210 17.17 30.78 7.30
CA THR A 210 18.49 30.79 6.68
C THR A 210 18.60 29.46 5.98
N ILE A 211 18.58 29.46 4.64
CA ILE A 211 18.82 28.26 3.85
C ILE A 211 20.12 27.69 4.42
N PRO A 212 20.11 26.51 5.06
CA PRO A 212 21.26 26.07 5.81
C PRO A 212 22.44 26.00 4.86
N SER A 213 23.52 26.74 5.17
CA SER A 213 24.70 26.71 4.32
C SER A 213 25.11 25.24 4.14
N PRO A 214 25.40 24.75 2.92
CA PRO A 214 25.68 23.32 2.68
C PRO A 214 26.81 22.74 3.53
N SER A 215 27.67 23.59 4.12
CA SER A 215 28.69 23.20 5.10
C SER A 215 28.13 22.83 6.49
N THR A 216 26.98 23.38 6.90
CA THR A 216 26.44 23.26 8.27
C THR A 216 26.07 21.82 8.65
N PRO A 217 25.37 21.01 7.81
CA PRO A 217 25.11 19.61 8.12
C PRO A 217 26.40 18.77 8.18
N LEU A 218 27.34 19.04 7.28
CA LEU A 218 28.61 18.32 7.18
C LEU A 218 29.53 18.59 8.38
N LEU A 219 29.52 19.82 8.90
CA LEU A 219 30.21 20.18 10.15
C LEU A 219 29.61 19.46 11.35
N LYS A 220 28.28 19.33 11.43
CA LYS A 220 27.59 18.61 12.52
C LYS A 220 27.84 17.10 12.50
N LEU A 221 27.89 16.46 11.32
CA LEU A 221 28.28 15.06 11.19
C LEU A 221 29.70 14.83 11.72
N LYS A 222 30.64 15.74 11.41
CA LYS A 222 32.03 15.71 11.91
C LYS A 222 32.18 15.99 13.41
N SER A 223 31.14 16.46 14.10
CA SER A 223 31.13 16.58 15.57
C SER A 223 30.38 15.44 16.28
N LEU A 224 29.78 14.49 15.54
CA LEU A 224 28.89 13.48 16.10
C LEU A 224 29.68 12.22 16.52
N LEU A 225 29.99 12.12 17.81
CA LEU A 225 30.75 11.01 18.40
C LEU A 225 29.89 9.79 18.73
N LEU A 226 29.26 9.19 17.72
CA LEU A 226 28.51 7.93 17.87
C LEU A 226 29.47 6.79 18.22
N THR A 227 29.06 5.88 19.09
CA THR A 227 29.82 4.66 19.45
C THR A 227 28.97 3.39 19.42
N THR A 228 27.66 3.53 19.44
CA THR A 228 26.68 2.46 19.20
C THR A 228 26.75 1.95 17.75
N PRO A 229 26.68 0.64 17.50
CA PRO A 229 26.57 0.09 16.15
C PRO A 229 25.32 0.60 15.41
N LEU A 230 25.43 0.65 14.08
CA LEU A 230 24.45 1.24 13.16
C LEU A 230 23.77 0.21 12.27
N ILE A 231 22.53 0.50 11.90
CA ILE A 231 21.70 -0.30 10.99
C ILE A 231 21.35 0.55 9.76
N LEU A 232 21.65 0.05 8.57
CA LEU A 232 21.33 0.71 7.30
C LEU A 232 20.00 0.21 6.73
N CYS A 233 19.01 1.10 6.63
CA CYS A 233 17.69 0.79 6.13
C CYS A 233 17.46 1.46 4.76
N ILE A 234 17.15 0.65 3.75
CA ILE A 234 16.76 1.10 2.41
C ILE A 234 15.24 0.96 2.27
N ASP A 235 14.57 2.01 1.82
CA ASP A 235 13.11 2.08 1.64
C ASP A 235 12.79 2.27 0.15
N ILE A 236 12.34 1.20 -0.50
CA ILE A 236 12.06 1.12 -1.94
C ILE A 236 10.55 1.37 -2.15
N GLY A 237 10.12 2.61 -1.92
CA GLY A 237 8.73 3.06 -2.09
C GLY A 237 8.39 3.41 -3.55
N SER A 238 7.11 3.31 -3.94
CA SER A 238 6.67 3.45 -5.34
C SER A 238 6.96 4.80 -6.03
N SER A 239 7.21 5.86 -5.26
CA SER A 239 7.52 7.21 -5.76
C SER A 239 8.92 7.74 -5.39
N SER A 240 9.68 6.98 -4.58
CA SER A 240 11.01 7.38 -4.13
C SER A 240 11.76 6.23 -3.47
N ILE A 241 13.04 6.07 -3.80
CA ILE A 241 13.95 5.21 -3.04
C ILE A 241 14.70 6.07 -2.04
N ARG A 242 14.69 5.67 -0.76
CA ARG A 242 15.30 6.41 0.36
C ARG A 242 16.27 5.52 1.13
N SER A 243 17.27 6.12 1.77
CA SER A 243 18.10 5.43 2.75
C SER A 243 18.21 6.20 4.06
N SER A 244 18.42 5.45 5.15
CA SER A 244 18.55 5.99 6.51
C SER A 244 19.42 5.10 7.39
N PHE A 245 20.10 5.72 8.36
CA PHE A 245 20.79 5.00 9.44
C PHE A 245 20.01 5.15 10.75
N TYR A 246 19.95 4.06 11.50
CA TYR A 246 19.52 4.02 12.89
C TYR A 246 20.67 3.53 13.78
N ASP A 247 20.73 3.96 15.04
CA ASP A 247 21.53 3.25 16.04
C ASP A 247 20.83 1.97 16.52
N THR A 248 21.54 1.16 17.29
CA THR A 248 21.01 -0.03 17.98
C THR A 248 19.96 0.27 19.05
N ASN A 249 19.70 1.54 19.40
CA ASN A 249 18.58 1.97 20.24
C ASN A 249 17.34 2.40 19.42
N LEU A 250 17.40 2.29 18.08
CA LEU A 250 16.39 2.72 17.11
C LEU A 250 16.19 4.25 17.03
N ASN A 251 17.20 5.03 17.42
CA ASN A 251 17.26 6.46 17.13
C ASN A 251 17.71 6.67 15.68
N PRO A 252 16.97 7.43 14.85
CA PRO A 252 17.42 7.78 13.50
C PRO A 252 18.60 8.76 13.60
N ILE A 253 19.69 8.49 12.86
CA ILE A 253 20.91 9.30 12.96
C ILE A 253 20.71 10.67 12.28
N PRO A 254 20.92 11.81 12.97
CA PRO A 254 20.75 13.14 12.38
C PRO A 254 21.55 13.35 11.09
N TYR A 255 20.94 13.98 10.09
CA TYR A 255 21.48 14.15 8.73
C TYR A 255 21.70 12.85 7.94
N MET A 256 21.30 11.71 8.50
CA MET A 256 21.10 10.42 7.84
C MET A 256 19.73 9.81 8.21
N SER A 257 18.79 10.67 8.66
CA SER A 257 17.37 10.42 8.94
C SER A 257 16.48 10.90 7.77
N LEU A 258 15.19 10.54 7.75
CA LEU A 258 14.37 10.80 6.55
C LEU A 258 14.17 12.28 6.20
N ASP A 259 14.09 13.17 7.18
CA ASP A 259 13.92 14.63 6.99
C ASP A 259 15.10 15.28 6.26
N ASN A 260 16.22 14.55 6.19
CA ASN A 260 17.42 14.93 5.45
C ASN A 260 17.89 13.77 4.54
N SER A 261 17.03 12.78 4.24
CA SER A 261 17.48 11.51 3.64
C SER A 261 18.18 11.71 2.31
N VAL A 262 19.02 10.74 1.98
CA VAL A 262 19.29 10.43 0.58
C VAL A 262 18.01 9.84 0.03
N SER A 263 17.32 10.59 -0.83
CA SER A 263 16.03 10.23 -1.41
C SER A 263 16.02 10.60 -2.89
N ILE A 264 15.96 9.60 -3.77
CA ILE A 264 15.80 9.81 -5.21
C ILE A 264 14.35 9.52 -5.59
N LYS A 265 13.68 10.51 -6.18
CA LYS A 265 12.32 10.36 -6.72
C LYS A 265 12.36 9.55 -8.02
N TYR A 266 11.39 8.66 -8.18
CA TYR A 266 11.15 7.92 -9.43
C TYR A 266 9.67 7.54 -9.52
N SER A 267 9.29 6.76 -10.54
CA SER A 267 7.99 6.09 -10.58
C SER A 267 8.21 4.59 -10.75
N LEU A 268 7.67 3.80 -9.83
CA LEU A 268 7.39 2.39 -10.04
C LEU A 268 6.01 2.28 -10.71
N ASN A 269 6.02 1.84 -11.95
CA ASN A 269 4.85 1.49 -12.75
C ASN A 269 5.18 0.24 -13.57
N LYS A 270 4.19 -0.33 -14.25
CA LYS A 270 4.38 -1.60 -15.00
C LYS A 270 5.48 -1.54 -16.07
N ASN A 271 5.77 -0.36 -16.63
CA ASN A 271 6.80 -0.15 -17.66
C ASN A 271 8.18 0.23 -17.08
N SER A 272 8.36 0.27 -15.74
CA SER A 272 9.63 0.68 -15.14
C SER A 272 10.77 -0.29 -15.47
N SER A 273 11.99 0.23 -15.65
CA SER A 273 13.18 -0.58 -15.89
C SER A 273 13.83 -1.00 -14.57
N LEU A 274 13.93 -2.31 -14.33
CA LEU A 274 14.64 -2.90 -13.20
C LEU A 274 16.10 -2.41 -13.15
N LYS A 275 16.79 -2.36 -14.30
CA LYS A 275 18.18 -1.85 -14.38
C LYS A 275 18.29 -0.43 -13.81
N LYS A 276 17.43 0.50 -14.25
CA LYS A 276 17.42 1.88 -13.74
C LYS A 276 17.08 1.94 -12.25
N ILE A 277 16.19 1.07 -11.75
CA ILE A 277 15.87 0.96 -10.32
C ILE A 277 17.09 0.47 -9.51
N LEU A 278 17.80 -0.56 -9.98
CA LEU A 278 19.01 -1.08 -9.35
C LEU A 278 20.13 -0.03 -9.30
N GLU A 279 20.31 0.74 -10.37
CA GLU A 279 21.25 1.87 -10.46
C GLU A 279 20.89 3.00 -9.48
N ILE A 280 19.60 3.33 -9.33
CA ILE A 280 19.14 4.30 -8.33
C ILE A 280 19.43 3.82 -6.90
N ILE A 281 19.21 2.53 -6.61
CA ILE A 281 19.52 1.94 -5.29
C ILE A 281 21.03 2.06 -5.00
N ASP A 282 21.89 1.79 -5.98
CA ASP A 282 23.33 1.95 -5.80
C ASP A 282 23.72 3.40 -5.47
N VAL A 283 23.17 4.39 -6.18
CA VAL A 283 23.43 5.81 -5.91
C VAL A 283 22.86 6.24 -4.54
N VAL A 284 21.74 5.66 -4.10
CA VAL A 284 21.16 5.87 -2.77
C VAL A 284 22.06 5.31 -1.65
N VAL A 285 22.81 4.23 -1.92
CA VAL A 285 23.82 3.67 -1.01
C VAL A 285 25.12 4.48 -1.04
N ASP A 286 25.61 4.86 -2.24
CA ASP A 286 26.80 5.72 -2.40
C ASP A 286 26.68 7.01 -1.56
N GLN A 287 25.55 7.71 -1.70
CA GLN A 287 25.38 9.00 -1.06
C GLN A 287 25.25 8.88 0.47
N ILE A 288 24.62 7.84 1.01
CA ILE A 288 24.52 7.71 2.48
C ILE A 288 25.82 7.19 3.10
N LEU A 289 26.54 6.29 2.42
CA LEU A 289 27.89 5.90 2.83
C LEU A 289 28.87 7.07 2.72
N SER A 290 28.69 8.00 1.76
CA SER A 290 29.48 9.24 1.70
C SER A 290 29.32 10.10 2.96
N ARG A 291 28.16 10.05 3.63
CA ARG A 291 27.91 10.75 4.91
C ARG A 291 28.42 9.95 6.10
N TYR A 292 28.26 8.63 6.12
CA TYR A 292 28.86 7.74 7.12
C TYR A 292 30.38 7.91 7.19
N ARG A 293 31.04 8.01 6.03
CA ARG A 293 32.49 8.27 5.89
C ARG A 293 32.97 9.58 6.55
N LEU A 294 32.06 10.51 6.90
CA LEU A 294 32.35 11.76 7.62
C LEU A 294 32.23 11.65 9.15
N LEU A 295 31.66 10.56 9.69
CA LEU A 295 31.63 10.33 11.13
C LEU A 295 33.06 10.11 11.65
N PRO A 296 33.51 10.81 12.71
CA PRO A 296 34.87 10.64 13.23
C PRO A 296 35.15 9.24 13.76
N THR A 297 34.13 8.58 14.31
CA THR A 297 34.22 7.31 15.02
C THR A 297 33.98 6.07 14.15
N LYS A 298 33.31 6.23 13.00
CA LYS A 298 32.93 5.16 12.05
C LYS A 298 32.38 3.90 12.77
N PRO A 299 31.22 3.99 13.43
CA PRO A 299 30.68 2.88 14.23
C PRO A 299 30.28 1.71 13.33
N GLU A 300 30.48 0.48 13.81
CA GLU A 300 30.19 -0.76 13.08
C GLU A 300 28.79 -0.76 12.45
N ILE A 301 28.69 -1.08 11.16
CA ILE A 301 27.41 -1.33 10.49
C ILE A 301 27.08 -2.81 10.65
N ILE A 302 26.11 -3.13 11.51
CA ILE A 302 25.77 -4.52 11.87
C ILE A 302 24.82 -5.19 10.88
N GLY A 303 24.16 -4.41 10.03
CA GLY A 303 23.24 -4.93 9.03
C GLY A 303 22.76 -3.90 8.02
N ILE A 304 22.43 -4.38 6.83
CA ILE A 304 21.65 -3.66 5.81
C ILE A 304 20.38 -4.45 5.48
N GLY A 305 19.23 -3.77 5.42
CA GLY A 305 17.95 -4.40 5.07
C GLY A 305 17.03 -3.48 4.28
N PHE A 306 15.98 -4.06 3.70
CA PHE A 306 15.11 -3.37 2.74
C PHE A 306 13.65 -3.44 3.17
N ALA A 307 12.97 -2.29 3.15
CA ALA A 307 11.53 -2.23 2.95
C ALA A 307 11.25 -2.06 1.46
N SER A 308 10.18 -2.68 0.95
CA SER A 308 9.83 -2.59 -0.47
C SER A 308 8.33 -2.46 -0.69
N ALA A 309 7.95 -1.58 -1.61
CA ALA A 309 6.58 -1.44 -2.11
C ALA A 309 6.09 -2.78 -2.66
N VAL A 310 5.12 -3.37 -1.96
CA VAL A 310 4.71 -4.77 -2.12
C VAL A 310 4.00 -5.07 -3.44
N MET A 311 4.05 -6.35 -3.83
CA MET A 311 3.66 -6.82 -5.16
C MET A 311 4.43 -6.05 -6.25
N ASN A 312 5.71 -6.37 -6.42
CA ASN A 312 6.60 -5.81 -7.45
C ASN A 312 7.27 -6.90 -8.31
N LEU A 313 6.53 -7.98 -8.56
CA LEU A 313 7.07 -9.20 -9.16
C LEU A 313 7.48 -8.97 -10.62
N ILE A 314 8.66 -9.45 -11.01
CA ILE A 314 9.25 -9.25 -12.33
C ILE A 314 9.78 -10.57 -12.91
N GLY A 315 9.52 -10.86 -14.19
CA GLY A 315 10.02 -12.03 -14.89
C GLY A 315 11.38 -11.77 -15.55
N LEU A 316 12.34 -12.68 -15.33
CA LEU A 316 13.75 -12.51 -15.66
C LEU A 316 14.27 -13.69 -16.50
N ASN A 317 15.18 -13.43 -17.44
CA ASN A 317 15.87 -14.49 -18.19
C ASN A 317 17.03 -15.13 -17.40
N CYS A 318 17.74 -16.07 -18.02
CA CYS A 318 18.88 -16.77 -17.42
C CYS A 318 20.14 -15.90 -17.21
N LEU A 319 20.14 -14.66 -17.70
CA LEU A 319 21.17 -13.64 -17.45
C LEU A 319 20.75 -12.65 -16.34
N GLY A 320 19.55 -12.80 -15.77
CA GLY A 320 18.99 -11.88 -14.78
C GLY A 320 18.39 -10.59 -15.39
N GLU A 321 18.21 -10.53 -16.71
CA GLU A 321 17.67 -9.38 -17.41
C GLU A 321 16.13 -9.39 -17.39
N GLN A 322 15.52 -8.20 -17.36
CA GLN A 322 14.08 -8.01 -17.36
C GLN A 322 13.43 -8.41 -18.69
N ILE A 323 12.47 -9.34 -18.63
CA ILE A 323 11.69 -9.81 -19.79
C ILE A 323 10.23 -9.30 -19.73
N THR A 324 9.67 -9.07 -18.55
CA THR A 324 8.26 -8.66 -18.39
C THR A 324 8.09 -7.19 -18.00
N GLU A 325 6.85 -6.70 -18.08
CA GLU A 325 6.40 -5.59 -17.25
C GLU A 325 6.46 -5.97 -15.76
N PHE A 326 6.61 -4.96 -14.88
CA PHE A 326 6.43 -5.14 -13.43
C PHE A 326 4.97 -5.47 -13.12
N MET A 327 4.74 -6.61 -12.48
CA MET A 327 3.43 -6.97 -11.95
C MET A 327 3.21 -6.24 -10.62
N LEU A 328 2.33 -5.23 -10.64
CA LEU A 328 1.98 -4.39 -9.50
C LEU A 328 0.57 -4.67 -9.00
N TYR A 329 0.29 -4.37 -7.72
CA TYR A 329 -1.08 -4.48 -7.19
C TYR A 329 -2.07 -3.56 -7.90
N SER A 330 -1.59 -2.47 -8.51
CA SER A 330 -2.36 -1.48 -9.28
C SER A 330 -2.58 -1.88 -10.74
N ASN A 331 -2.04 -3.02 -11.21
CA ASN A 331 -2.26 -3.53 -12.57
C ASN A 331 -3.58 -4.32 -12.69
N THR A 332 -4.61 -3.86 -12.00
CA THR A 332 -5.97 -4.41 -12.04
C THR A 332 -6.60 -4.10 -13.40
N ASN A 333 -6.67 -5.12 -14.26
CA ASN A 333 -7.60 -5.13 -15.38
C ASN A 333 -8.82 -5.95 -14.94
N ASN A 334 -10.02 -5.56 -15.38
CA ASN A 334 -11.31 -6.22 -15.08
C ASN A 334 -11.48 -7.58 -15.80
N GLY A 335 -10.43 -8.40 -15.82
CA GLY A 335 -10.44 -9.77 -16.33
C GLY A 335 -10.86 -10.77 -15.26
N ALA A 336 -11.26 -11.96 -15.69
CA ALA A 336 -11.67 -13.05 -14.80
C ALA A 336 -10.61 -13.37 -13.74
N SER A 337 -11.07 -13.74 -12.54
CA SER A 337 -10.18 -14.20 -11.48
C SER A 337 -9.54 -15.55 -11.85
N PRO A 338 -8.33 -15.88 -11.36
CA PRO A 338 -7.63 -17.11 -11.72
C PRO A 338 -8.26 -18.38 -11.13
N GLY A 339 -9.36 -18.28 -10.37
CA GLY A 339 -10.16 -19.43 -9.94
C GLY A 339 -9.66 -20.07 -8.65
N LYS A 340 -9.01 -19.31 -7.76
CA LYS A 340 -8.63 -19.81 -6.43
C LYS A 340 -9.83 -20.37 -5.66
N THR A 341 -9.61 -21.47 -4.98
CA THR A 341 -10.57 -22.04 -4.04
C THR A 341 -10.52 -21.34 -2.67
N GLU A 342 -11.49 -21.62 -1.80
CA GLU A 342 -11.44 -21.21 -0.39
C GLU A 342 -10.24 -21.83 0.36
N ASP A 343 -9.78 -23.03 -0.05
CA ASP A 343 -8.58 -23.66 0.47
C ASP A 343 -7.31 -22.88 0.06
N ASP A 344 -7.24 -22.41 -1.20
CA ASP A 344 -6.17 -21.49 -1.63
C ASP A 344 -6.21 -20.16 -0.88
N ARG A 345 -7.42 -19.63 -0.55
CA ARG A 345 -7.54 -18.44 0.31
C ARG A 345 -6.95 -18.71 1.70
N ILE A 346 -7.33 -19.81 2.34
CA ILE A 346 -6.87 -20.20 3.68
C ILE A 346 -5.35 -20.44 3.70
N LYS A 347 -4.80 -21.12 2.70
CA LYS A 347 -3.36 -21.38 2.54
C LYS A 347 -2.56 -20.12 2.24
N THR A 348 -3.04 -19.24 1.36
CA THR A 348 -2.26 -18.07 0.88
C THR A 348 -2.51 -16.79 1.67
N GLY A 349 -3.51 -16.76 2.54
CA GLY A 349 -3.93 -15.54 3.21
C GLY A 349 -4.67 -14.54 2.31
N CYS A 350 -4.97 -14.90 1.06
CA CYS A 350 -5.29 -13.96 -0.02
C CYS A 350 -6.51 -14.41 -0.83
N ARG A 351 -7.48 -13.51 -1.06
CA ARG A 351 -8.62 -13.76 -1.95
C ARG A 351 -8.21 -14.10 -3.39
N ASP A 352 -9.18 -14.60 -4.15
CA ASP A 352 -9.17 -14.60 -5.61
C ASP A 352 -9.45 -13.17 -6.09
N HIS A 353 -8.44 -12.46 -6.61
CA HIS A 353 -8.56 -11.05 -6.98
C HIS A 353 -7.50 -10.63 -8.02
N SER A 354 -7.85 -9.67 -8.88
CA SER A 354 -7.07 -9.21 -10.02
C SER A 354 -5.69 -8.61 -9.65
N SER A 355 -5.54 -8.05 -8.44
CA SER A 355 -4.29 -7.43 -7.96
C SER A 355 -3.18 -8.42 -7.57
N TYR A 356 -3.48 -9.71 -7.39
CA TYR A 356 -2.52 -10.71 -6.94
C TYR A 356 -1.70 -11.29 -8.10
N GLY A 357 -0.55 -11.91 -7.79
CA GLY A 357 0.43 -12.37 -8.77
C GLY A 357 -0.08 -13.48 -9.68
N LEU A 358 -0.89 -14.42 -9.16
CA LEU A 358 -1.47 -15.51 -9.95
C LEU A 358 -2.27 -14.97 -11.14
N SER A 359 -3.13 -13.96 -10.90
CA SER A 359 -3.97 -13.27 -11.89
C SER A 359 -3.21 -12.54 -12.99
N GLN A 360 -1.91 -12.29 -12.77
CA GLN A 360 -1.01 -11.65 -13.73
C GLN A 360 -0.11 -12.70 -14.41
N ILE A 361 0.30 -13.76 -13.69
CA ILE A 361 1.09 -14.89 -14.22
C ILE A 361 0.29 -15.75 -15.20
N GLU A 362 -0.96 -16.12 -14.90
CA GLU A 362 -1.79 -16.89 -15.84
C GLU A 362 -2.02 -16.13 -17.17
N ARG A 363 -2.01 -14.80 -17.12
CA ARG A 363 -2.06 -13.94 -18.31
C ARG A 363 -0.75 -13.98 -19.09
N LEU A 364 0.40 -13.88 -18.41
CA LEU A 364 1.72 -14.01 -19.04
C LEU A 364 1.93 -15.38 -19.72
N LYS A 365 1.36 -16.46 -19.19
CA LYS A 365 1.40 -17.79 -19.83
C LYS A 365 0.74 -17.86 -21.21
N SER A 366 -0.17 -16.92 -21.54
CA SER A 366 -0.83 -16.87 -22.86
C SER A 366 0.07 -16.32 -23.97
N ASP A 367 1.17 -15.65 -23.61
CA ASP A 367 2.25 -15.31 -24.53
C ASP A 367 3.35 -16.38 -24.42
N GLU A 368 3.30 -17.38 -25.30
CA GLU A 368 4.25 -18.50 -25.26
C GLU A 368 5.71 -18.06 -25.44
N ILE A 369 5.97 -16.93 -26.10
CA ILE A 369 7.32 -16.42 -26.36
C ILE A 369 7.88 -15.80 -25.07
N VAL A 370 7.15 -14.82 -24.51
CA VAL A 370 7.50 -14.17 -23.23
C VAL A 370 7.56 -15.20 -22.11
N TRP A 371 6.58 -16.12 -22.03
CA TRP A 371 6.56 -17.15 -21.01
C TRP A 371 7.76 -18.09 -21.10
N LYS A 372 8.20 -18.46 -22.32
CA LYS A 372 9.35 -19.36 -22.51
C LYS A 372 10.66 -18.75 -22.01
N ASP A 373 10.91 -17.48 -22.32
CA ASP A 373 12.18 -16.81 -22.04
C ASP A 373 12.36 -16.41 -20.56
N ILE A 374 11.26 -16.28 -19.79
CA ILE A 374 11.33 -16.20 -18.33
C ILE A 374 12.00 -17.47 -17.79
N THR A 375 13.08 -17.32 -17.04
CA THR A 375 13.75 -18.37 -16.29
C THR A 375 13.29 -18.38 -14.83
N VAL A 376 13.18 -17.21 -14.21
CA VAL A 376 12.73 -17.06 -12.82
C VAL A 376 11.99 -15.74 -12.61
N PHE A 377 11.06 -15.69 -11.66
CA PHE A 377 10.49 -14.45 -11.14
C PHE A 377 11.33 -13.89 -9.98
N GLY A 378 11.32 -12.58 -9.77
CA GLY A 378 11.98 -11.93 -8.64
C GLY A 378 11.21 -10.71 -8.13
N THR A 379 11.63 -10.20 -6.97
CA THR A 379 11.24 -8.87 -6.46
C THR A 379 12.40 -7.90 -6.59
N ILE A 380 12.15 -6.60 -6.46
CA ILE A 380 13.22 -5.58 -6.53
C ILE A 380 14.33 -5.88 -5.50
N SER A 381 14.01 -6.15 -4.23
CA SER A 381 15.04 -6.50 -3.24
C SER A 381 15.71 -7.86 -3.49
N GLY A 382 14.98 -8.86 -3.98
CA GLY A 382 15.59 -10.13 -4.40
C GLY A 382 16.65 -9.94 -5.49
N CYS A 383 16.37 -9.07 -6.48
CA CYS A 383 17.29 -8.73 -7.55
C CYS A 383 18.49 -7.90 -7.07
N VAL A 384 18.27 -6.95 -6.15
CA VAL A 384 19.36 -6.19 -5.50
C VAL A 384 20.32 -7.14 -4.82
N ILE A 385 19.82 -7.99 -3.91
CA ILE A 385 20.65 -8.87 -3.09
C ILE A 385 21.37 -9.90 -3.98
N SER A 386 20.67 -10.54 -4.93
CA SER A 386 21.28 -11.49 -5.88
C SER A 386 22.48 -10.89 -6.63
N ARG A 387 22.32 -9.68 -7.21
CA ARG A 387 23.39 -8.93 -7.86
C ARG A 387 24.50 -8.50 -6.90
N TRP A 388 24.16 -8.26 -5.63
CA TRP A 388 25.09 -7.81 -4.60
C TRP A 388 25.91 -8.95 -3.96
N THR A 389 25.41 -10.18 -3.93
CA THR A 389 26.08 -11.34 -3.31
C THR A 389 26.50 -12.43 -4.28
N ASP A 390 26.37 -12.22 -5.61
CA ASP A 390 26.67 -13.21 -6.65
C ASP A 390 25.90 -14.54 -6.41
N SER A 391 24.63 -14.42 -6.00
CA SER A 391 23.80 -15.53 -5.54
C SER A 391 22.53 -15.69 -6.37
N MET A 392 21.92 -16.88 -6.31
CA MET A 392 20.57 -17.11 -6.85
C MET A 392 19.55 -16.11 -6.26
N ILE A 393 18.54 -15.77 -7.06
CA ILE A 393 17.41 -14.95 -6.61
C ILE A 393 16.54 -15.78 -5.65
N LYS A 394 16.39 -15.26 -4.44
CA LYS A 394 15.41 -15.71 -3.45
C LYS A 394 14.61 -14.48 -2.96
N VAL A 395 13.39 -14.70 -2.49
CA VAL A 395 12.43 -13.67 -2.06
C VAL A 395 12.00 -13.97 -0.62
N SER A 396 11.75 -12.94 0.20
CA SER A 396 11.30 -13.17 1.58
C SER A 396 9.90 -13.80 1.65
N TYR A 397 9.63 -14.54 2.72
CA TYR A 397 8.27 -14.92 3.11
C TYR A 397 7.31 -13.71 3.18
N SER A 398 7.83 -12.52 3.51
CA SER A 398 7.01 -11.31 3.57
C SER A 398 6.55 -10.89 2.18
N GLU A 399 7.48 -10.57 1.27
CA GLU A 399 7.19 -10.17 -0.10
C GLU A 399 6.39 -11.25 -0.85
N ALA A 400 6.75 -12.52 -0.66
CA ALA A 400 6.07 -13.67 -1.26
C ALA A 400 4.60 -13.76 -0.86
N SER A 401 4.24 -13.42 0.39
CA SER A 401 2.85 -13.40 0.84
C SER A 401 1.97 -12.47 -0.01
N TRP A 402 2.49 -11.30 -0.43
CA TRP A 402 1.72 -10.32 -1.22
C TRP A 402 1.46 -10.75 -2.66
N THR A 403 2.11 -11.81 -3.15
CA THR A 403 1.77 -12.41 -4.45
C THR A 403 0.45 -13.18 -4.39
N GLY A 404 -0.01 -13.60 -3.20
CA GLY A 404 -1.11 -14.53 -3.05
C GLY A 404 -0.85 -15.93 -3.60
N MET A 405 0.41 -16.34 -3.76
CA MET A 405 0.83 -17.68 -4.21
C MET A 405 1.69 -18.43 -3.17
N PHE A 406 2.02 -17.79 -2.05
CA PHE A 406 2.83 -18.34 -0.97
C PHE A 406 1.95 -18.94 0.12
N ASN A 407 2.19 -20.19 0.53
CA ASN A 407 1.48 -20.80 1.65
C ASN A 407 2.03 -20.23 2.97
N ILE A 408 1.23 -19.42 3.65
CA ILE A 408 1.63 -18.70 4.87
C ILE A 408 1.85 -19.61 6.08
N ASN A 409 1.52 -20.91 6.01
CA ASN A 409 1.69 -21.88 7.09
C ASN A 409 2.77 -22.93 6.78
N GLU A 410 2.92 -23.35 5.51
CA GLU A 410 3.96 -24.30 5.07
C GLU A 410 5.29 -23.64 4.67
N PHE A 411 5.29 -22.32 4.45
CA PHE A 411 6.46 -21.52 4.05
C PHE A 411 7.05 -21.84 2.65
N ASP A 412 6.25 -22.44 1.77
CA ASP A 412 6.58 -22.72 0.36
C ASP A 412 5.52 -22.11 -0.59
N TRP A 413 5.76 -22.14 -1.90
CA TRP A 413 4.78 -21.76 -2.92
C TRP A 413 3.67 -22.81 -3.06
N ILE A 414 2.45 -22.39 -3.41
CA ILE A 414 1.37 -23.32 -3.73
C ILE A 414 1.71 -24.15 -4.99
N SER A 415 1.30 -25.42 -4.97
CA SER A 415 1.60 -26.40 -6.03
C SER A 415 1.17 -25.90 -7.42
N GLY A 416 2.08 -25.95 -8.39
CA GLY A 416 1.87 -25.43 -9.75
C GLY A 416 2.54 -24.09 -10.03
N SER A 417 3.10 -23.44 -9.01
CA SER A 417 3.84 -22.15 -9.11
C SER A 417 5.22 -22.30 -9.78
N THR A 418 5.24 -22.72 -11.05
CA THR A 418 6.48 -22.86 -11.84
C THR A 418 7.20 -21.52 -12.02
N LYS A 419 8.55 -21.57 -12.10
CA LYS A 419 9.45 -20.41 -12.29
C LYS A 419 9.49 -19.39 -11.13
N MET A 420 8.88 -19.69 -9.98
CA MET A 420 9.04 -18.86 -8.78
C MET A 420 10.45 -19.01 -8.17
N PRO A 421 10.97 -17.96 -7.48
CA PRO A 421 12.30 -17.99 -6.86
C PRO A 421 12.32 -18.81 -5.55
N GLY A 422 13.51 -19.03 -5.00
CA GLY A 422 13.64 -19.61 -3.66
C GLY A 422 13.02 -18.70 -2.58
N LEU A 423 12.68 -19.28 -1.43
CA LEU A 423 12.01 -18.60 -0.30
C LEU A 423 12.88 -18.66 0.96
N GLU A 424 12.87 -17.57 1.74
CA GLU A 424 13.64 -17.40 2.98
C GLU A 424 12.91 -16.51 4.01
N ASP A 425 13.27 -16.62 5.29
CA ASP A 425 12.92 -15.61 6.28
C ASP A 425 13.76 -14.35 6.10
N PHE A 426 13.28 -13.25 6.69
CA PHE A 426 14.03 -12.00 6.82
C PHE A 426 15.47 -12.18 7.34
N ARG A 427 15.66 -13.15 8.25
CA ARG A 427 16.85 -13.33 9.08
C ARG A 427 17.92 -14.23 8.48
N ASP A 428 17.65 -14.90 7.36
CA ASP A 428 18.48 -16.04 6.94
C ASP A 428 19.92 -15.61 6.62
N ASN A 429 20.87 -16.33 7.20
CA ASN A 429 22.23 -15.84 7.46
C ASN A 429 23.22 -16.07 6.29
N GLU A 430 22.76 -16.55 5.13
CA GLU A 430 23.66 -16.91 4.01
C GLU A 430 24.30 -15.67 3.34
N PHE A 431 23.79 -14.46 3.56
CA PHE A 431 24.15 -13.26 2.79
C PHE A 431 25.16 -12.37 3.52
N ARG A 432 26.44 -12.61 3.19
CA ARG A 432 27.55 -11.70 3.43
C ARG A 432 28.15 -11.24 2.10
N ILE A 433 28.54 -9.98 2.05
CA ILE A 433 29.27 -9.43 0.89
C ILE A 433 30.74 -9.87 1.01
N GLU A 434 31.04 -11.04 0.42
CA GLU A 434 32.37 -11.68 0.49
C GLU A 434 33.15 -11.63 -0.85
N ASN A 435 32.45 -11.58 -2.00
CA ASN A 435 33.03 -11.72 -3.33
C ASN A 435 32.92 -10.45 -4.19
N ASP A 436 34.06 -9.93 -4.64
CA ASP A 436 34.14 -8.75 -5.51
C ASP A 436 33.91 -9.05 -7.02
N ARG A 437 33.44 -10.26 -7.35
CA ARG A 437 33.53 -10.90 -8.68
C ARG A 437 32.77 -10.20 -9.82
N VAL A 438 31.65 -9.55 -9.53
CA VAL A 438 30.74 -8.99 -10.55
C VAL A 438 30.56 -7.47 -10.43
N PHE A 439 30.62 -6.92 -9.21
CA PHE A 439 30.28 -5.51 -8.92
C PHE A 439 31.39 -4.71 -8.21
N ASN A 440 32.50 -5.35 -7.84
CA ASN A 440 33.64 -4.72 -7.14
C ASN A 440 33.23 -3.96 -5.85
N PHE A 441 32.61 -4.68 -4.92
CA PHE A 441 32.09 -4.14 -3.66
C PHE A 441 33.16 -3.47 -2.79
N GLY A 442 34.35 -4.04 -2.71
CA GLY A 442 35.46 -3.54 -1.90
C GLY A 442 35.91 -2.14 -2.31
N GLU A 443 35.90 -1.82 -3.61
CA GLU A 443 36.19 -0.46 -4.09
C GLU A 443 35.04 0.51 -3.86
N ARG A 444 33.79 0.09 -4.09
CA ARG A 444 32.62 0.99 -3.98
C ARG A 444 32.20 1.24 -2.54
N TRP A 445 31.99 0.17 -1.77
CA TRP A 445 31.39 0.12 -0.43
C TRP A 445 32.15 -0.86 0.48
N GLY A 446 33.48 -0.74 0.58
CA GLY A 446 34.29 -1.60 1.46
C GLY A 446 33.85 -1.61 2.93
N GLU A 447 33.11 -0.59 3.38
CA GLU A 447 32.47 -0.52 4.71
C GLU A 447 31.28 -1.49 4.90
N LEU A 448 30.74 -2.06 3.82
CA LEU A 448 29.70 -3.09 3.87
C LEU A 448 30.27 -4.53 3.72
N LYS A 449 31.60 -4.69 3.64
CA LYS A 449 32.22 -6.02 3.55
C LYS A 449 31.99 -6.80 4.84
N ASN A 450 31.57 -8.07 4.71
CA ASN A 450 31.12 -8.95 5.81
C ASN A 450 29.84 -8.51 6.56
N VAL A 451 29.23 -7.37 6.23
CA VAL A 451 27.97 -6.93 6.85
C VAL A 451 26.85 -7.88 6.43
N LYS A 452 25.95 -8.23 7.37
CA LYS A 452 24.80 -9.09 7.09
C LYS A 452 23.78 -8.35 6.21
N VAL A 453 23.44 -8.93 5.07
CA VAL A 453 22.42 -8.43 4.16
C VAL A 453 21.11 -9.18 4.47
N TYR A 454 20.12 -8.46 5.00
CA TYR A 454 18.81 -9.02 5.32
C TYR A 454 17.90 -8.98 4.09
N ARG A 455 16.91 -9.89 4.03
CA ARG A 455 15.94 -9.90 2.93
C ARG A 455 15.00 -8.70 2.96
N GLY A 456 14.27 -8.51 1.86
CA GLY A 456 13.20 -7.52 1.80
C GLY A 456 12.08 -7.83 2.78
N VAL A 457 11.32 -6.81 3.15
CA VAL A 457 10.08 -6.92 3.91
C VAL A 457 9.05 -5.99 3.27
N GLY A 458 7.79 -6.40 3.26
CA GLY A 458 6.73 -5.57 2.71
C GLY A 458 6.57 -4.26 3.49
N ASP A 459 6.53 -3.15 2.77
CA ASP A 459 6.40 -1.79 3.31
C ASP A 459 5.28 -1.65 4.36
N GLY A 460 4.10 -2.22 4.11
CA GLY A 460 2.98 -2.23 5.06
C GLY A 460 3.23 -3.01 6.36
N GLY A 461 4.09 -4.04 6.33
CA GLY A 461 4.52 -4.77 7.52
C GLY A 461 5.60 -4.02 8.29
N CYS A 462 6.57 -3.44 7.57
CA CYS A 462 7.57 -2.53 8.13
C CYS A 462 6.92 -1.32 8.83
N ALA A 463 5.97 -0.66 8.18
CA ALA A 463 5.21 0.45 8.77
C ALA A 463 4.50 0.03 10.06
N ASN A 464 3.89 -1.16 10.11
CA ASN A 464 3.26 -1.67 11.34
C ASN A 464 4.24 -1.72 12.52
N LEU A 465 5.42 -2.32 12.30
CA LEU A 465 6.44 -2.45 13.35
C LEU A 465 7.03 -1.09 13.74
N GLY A 466 7.30 -0.20 12.79
CA GLY A 466 7.80 1.14 13.08
C GLY A 466 6.80 2.03 13.83
N SER A 467 5.50 1.85 13.58
CA SER A 467 4.39 2.43 14.35
C SER A 467 4.14 1.75 15.70
N LEU A 468 5.10 0.93 16.17
CA LEU A 468 5.06 0.21 17.45
C LEU A 468 3.84 -0.73 17.60
N CYS A 469 3.32 -1.24 16.48
CA CYS A 469 2.18 -2.15 16.43
C CYS A 469 2.70 -3.59 16.24
N PHE A 470 3.13 -4.21 17.35
CA PHE A 470 3.82 -5.51 17.38
C PHE A 470 2.91 -6.72 17.64
N ASN A 471 1.71 -6.48 18.13
CA ASN A 471 0.79 -7.47 18.65
C ASN A 471 -0.67 -7.01 18.43
N ARG A 472 -1.61 -7.67 19.11
CA ARG A 472 -3.06 -7.41 18.99
C ARG A 472 -3.52 -6.17 19.78
N GLU A 473 -2.73 -5.70 20.74
CA GLU A 473 -3.03 -4.52 21.58
C GLU A 473 -2.95 -3.20 20.79
N ARG A 474 -2.23 -3.17 19.66
CA ARG A 474 -2.01 -1.96 18.84
C ARG A 474 -2.27 -2.24 17.36
N VAL A 475 -3.32 -1.62 16.82
CA VAL A 475 -3.78 -1.79 15.43
C VAL A 475 -3.41 -0.54 14.63
N ALA A 476 -2.60 -0.70 13.60
CA ALA A 476 -2.20 0.43 12.75
C ALA A 476 -3.33 0.81 11.78
N VAL A 477 -3.70 2.09 11.76
CA VAL A 477 -4.69 2.66 10.83
C VAL A 477 -4.01 3.78 10.03
N THR A 478 -3.62 3.47 8.80
CA THR A 478 -2.95 4.42 7.91
C THR A 478 -3.94 4.96 6.88
N VAL A 479 -4.04 6.28 6.73
CA VAL A 479 -4.74 6.92 5.60
C VAL A 479 -3.79 7.89 4.89
N GLY A 480 -3.25 7.42 3.75
CA GLY A 480 -2.64 8.27 2.73
C GLY A 480 -3.67 8.49 1.61
N THR A 481 -3.24 8.44 0.35
CA THR A 481 -4.15 8.39 -0.81
C THR A 481 -5.13 7.21 -0.70
N SER A 482 -4.66 6.04 -0.23
CA SER A 482 -5.47 4.88 0.16
C SER A 482 -5.50 4.68 1.68
N ALA A 483 -6.47 3.90 2.18
CA ALA A 483 -6.59 3.55 3.60
C ALA A 483 -6.28 2.05 3.87
N ALA A 484 -5.68 1.75 5.02
CA ALA A 484 -5.45 0.37 5.46
C ALA A 484 -5.52 0.23 6.99
N VAL A 485 -6.10 -0.87 7.45
CA VAL A 485 -6.19 -1.28 8.86
C VAL A 485 -5.41 -2.58 9.01
N ARG A 486 -4.50 -2.66 9.99
CA ARG A 486 -3.52 -3.75 10.09
C ARG A 486 -3.16 -4.09 11.54
N VAL A 487 -3.02 -5.37 11.84
CA VAL A 487 -2.62 -5.89 13.16
C VAL A 487 -1.59 -7.01 12.99
N VAL A 488 -0.65 -7.12 13.95
CA VAL A 488 0.38 -8.17 13.95
C VAL A 488 0.00 -9.27 14.92
N CYS A 489 0.13 -10.52 14.47
CA CYS A 489 -0.11 -11.72 15.27
C CYS A 489 1.12 -12.63 15.19
N GLU A 490 1.62 -13.08 16.35
CA GLU A 490 2.65 -14.13 16.43
C GLU A 490 2.05 -15.52 16.73
N GLU A 491 0.81 -15.54 17.24
CA GLU A 491 0.04 -16.74 17.56
C GLU A 491 -0.55 -17.38 16.30
N GLU A 492 -0.99 -18.64 16.40
CA GLU A 492 -1.89 -19.19 15.40
C GLU A 492 -3.27 -18.52 15.51
N VAL A 493 -3.90 -18.30 14.36
CA VAL A 493 -5.20 -17.64 14.25
C VAL A 493 -6.11 -18.62 13.52
N GLU A 494 -7.15 -19.10 14.20
CA GLU A 494 -8.00 -20.22 13.74
C GLU A 494 -8.72 -19.92 12.41
N GLY A 495 -8.90 -18.64 12.08
CA GLY A 495 -9.29 -18.16 10.77
C GLY A 495 -9.22 -16.64 10.69
N PHE A 496 -9.13 -16.11 9.47
CA PHE A 496 -9.31 -14.69 9.20
C PHE A 496 -10.55 -14.49 8.31
N GLY A 497 -11.29 -13.42 8.58
CA GLY A 497 -12.52 -13.05 7.89
C GLY A 497 -12.34 -12.99 6.39
N LYS A 498 -13.43 -13.22 5.64
CA LYS A 498 -13.33 -13.28 4.17
C LYS A 498 -12.94 -11.94 3.58
N GLY A 499 -13.36 -10.81 4.14
CA GLY A 499 -12.96 -9.48 3.70
C GLY A 499 -11.53 -9.10 4.07
N LEU A 500 -10.88 -9.83 4.97
CA LEU A 500 -9.50 -9.62 5.39
C LEU A 500 -8.50 -10.42 4.54
N TRP A 501 -7.24 -9.98 4.60
CA TRP A 501 -6.06 -10.70 4.13
C TRP A 501 -5.12 -11.03 5.30
N CYS A 502 -4.21 -11.99 5.11
CA CYS A 502 -3.22 -12.40 6.11
C CYS A 502 -1.84 -12.68 5.45
N TYR A 503 -0.90 -11.74 5.56
CA TYR A 503 0.46 -11.89 5.05
C TYR A 503 1.45 -12.30 6.15
N ARG A 504 2.71 -12.60 5.81
CA ARG A 504 3.84 -12.64 6.77
C ARG A 504 4.63 -11.34 6.78
N ILE A 505 5.27 -11.05 7.92
CA ILE A 505 6.39 -10.09 8.02
C ILE A 505 7.72 -10.86 8.12
N CYS A 506 7.70 -11.97 8.85
CA CYS A 506 8.78 -12.94 8.98
C CYS A 506 8.20 -14.27 9.45
N GLY A 507 9.00 -15.32 9.57
CA GLY A 507 8.59 -16.67 9.99
C GLY A 507 7.72 -16.67 11.26
N ARG A 508 8.02 -15.78 12.22
CA ARG A 508 7.28 -15.63 13.49
C ARG A 508 6.09 -14.67 13.49
N ARG A 509 5.85 -13.86 12.45
CA ARG A 509 4.82 -12.80 12.45
C ARG A 509 3.90 -12.85 11.23
N LYS A 510 2.61 -13.01 11.48
CA LYS A 510 1.52 -12.72 10.54
C LYS A 510 1.13 -11.24 10.66
N LEU A 511 0.71 -10.66 9.54
CA LEU A 511 0.12 -9.32 9.43
C LEU A 511 -1.29 -9.54 8.86
N ILE A 512 -2.31 -9.29 9.67
CA ILE A 512 -3.72 -9.44 9.26
C ILE A 512 -4.29 -8.05 9.03
N GLY A 513 -5.09 -7.88 7.98
CA GLY A 513 -5.52 -6.54 7.58
C GLY A 513 -6.65 -6.50 6.57
N GLY A 514 -7.15 -5.28 6.37
CA GLY A 514 -7.98 -4.90 5.23
C GLY A 514 -7.46 -3.59 4.62
N ALA A 515 -7.80 -3.35 3.37
CA ALA A 515 -7.40 -2.14 2.65
C ALA A 515 -8.55 -1.61 1.78
N MET A 516 -8.71 -0.29 1.76
CA MET A 516 -9.59 0.41 0.83
C MET A 516 -8.73 0.91 -0.34
N THR A 517 -9.25 0.95 -1.57
CA THR A 517 -8.53 1.65 -2.65
C THR A 517 -8.52 3.15 -2.35
N ASP A 518 -9.69 3.68 -1.99
CA ASP A 518 -9.85 5.08 -1.68
C ASP A 518 -9.71 5.43 -0.19
N GLY A 519 -9.05 6.56 0.05
CA GLY A 519 -8.84 7.16 1.38
C GLY A 519 -8.75 8.67 1.24
N GLY A 520 -7.53 9.22 1.27
CA GLY A 520 -7.24 10.60 0.89
C GLY A 520 -7.52 10.92 -0.58
N SER A 521 -7.58 9.92 -1.47
CA SER A 521 -8.05 10.11 -2.86
C SER A 521 -9.45 10.73 -2.93
N MET A 522 -10.34 10.42 -1.97
CA MET A 522 -11.67 11.05 -1.89
C MET A 522 -11.59 12.56 -1.61
N VAL A 523 -10.59 12.98 -0.83
CA VAL A 523 -10.32 14.38 -0.51
C VAL A 523 -9.77 15.08 -1.76
N GLU A 524 -8.78 14.48 -2.44
CA GLU A 524 -8.24 14.98 -3.71
C GLU A 524 -9.31 15.06 -4.83
N TRP A 525 -10.23 14.09 -4.86
CA TRP A 525 -11.38 14.05 -5.77
C TRP A 525 -12.43 15.11 -5.46
N TRP A 526 -12.73 15.37 -4.19
CA TRP A 526 -13.60 16.47 -3.77
C TRP A 526 -13.04 17.82 -4.20
N GLU A 527 -11.73 18.06 -3.99
CA GLU A 527 -11.08 19.31 -4.40
C GLU A 527 -11.19 19.55 -5.91
N LYS A 528 -11.02 18.49 -6.69
CA LYS A 528 -11.16 18.49 -8.16
C LYS A 528 -12.61 18.67 -8.61
N MET A 529 -13.58 18.11 -7.89
CA MET A 529 -15.02 18.25 -8.21
C MET A 529 -15.54 19.66 -8.00
N TYR A 530 -15.08 20.35 -6.95
CA TYR A 530 -15.56 21.69 -6.57
C TYR A 530 -14.60 22.83 -6.95
N ASP A 531 -13.53 22.54 -7.71
CA ASP A 531 -12.42 23.47 -8.04
C ASP A 531 -11.99 24.32 -6.82
N THR A 532 -11.85 23.65 -5.67
CA THR A 532 -11.68 24.27 -4.36
C THR A 532 -10.62 23.50 -3.59
N LYS A 533 -9.59 24.17 -3.07
CA LYS A 533 -8.67 23.55 -2.11
C LYS A 533 -9.27 23.55 -0.70
N ILE A 534 -9.07 22.45 0.03
CA ILE A 534 -9.55 22.30 1.40
C ILE A 534 -8.68 23.17 2.33
N THR A 535 -9.37 23.98 3.14
CA THR A 535 -8.79 24.81 4.20
C THR A 535 -9.20 24.26 5.56
N SER A 536 -8.50 24.65 6.63
CA SER A 536 -8.92 24.31 7.99
C SER A 536 -10.36 24.74 8.28
N GLU A 537 -10.77 25.92 7.80
CA GLU A 537 -12.13 26.45 7.91
C GLU A 537 -13.17 25.51 7.28
N ILE A 538 -12.90 24.98 6.07
CA ILE A 538 -13.79 24.02 5.39
C ILE A 538 -13.86 22.67 6.13
N VAL A 539 -12.77 22.23 6.76
CA VAL A 539 -12.77 21.01 7.60
C VAL A 539 -13.51 21.27 8.92
N GLU A 540 -13.31 22.42 9.55
CA GLU A 540 -14.00 22.85 10.77
C GLU A 540 -15.51 22.94 10.54
N ASP A 541 -15.96 23.58 9.45
CA ASP A 541 -17.38 23.62 9.05
C ASP A 541 -17.96 22.22 8.79
N ALA A 542 -17.18 21.31 8.17
CA ALA A 542 -17.58 19.92 7.93
C ALA A 542 -17.68 19.10 9.23
N MET A 543 -16.76 19.32 10.17
CA MET A 543 -16.72 18.65 11.47
C MET A 543 -17.76 19.24 12.46
N ALA A 544 -18.19 20.49 12.24
CA ALA A 544 -19.25 21.15 13.00
C ALA A 544 -20.68 20.70 12.63
N ARG A 545 -20.88 20.07 11.46
CA ARG A 545 -22.18 19.42 11.13
C ARG A 545 -22.45 18.31 12.17
N GLU A 546 -23.46 18.44 13.01
CA GLU A 546 -23.73 17.43 14.05
C GLU A 546 -24.20 16.10 13.45
N GLU A 547 -25.18 16.15 12.53
CA GLU A 547 -25.70 14.98 11.81
C GLU A 547 -25.55 15.19 10.29
N CYS A 548 -24.72 14.37 9.62
CA CYS A 548 -24.65 14.40 8.16
C CYS A 548 -25.88 13.72 7.56
N GLN A 549 -26.68 14.44 6.77
CA GLN A 549 -27.87 13.86 6.14
C GLN A 549 -27.52 12.97 4.94
N LEU A 550 -26.40 13.28 4.28
CA LEU A 550 -25.85 12.55 3.15
C LEU A 550 -25.16 11.25 3.59
N VAL A 551 -25.02 10.31 2.66
CA VAL A 551 -24.23 9.08 2.87
C VAL A 551 -23.36 8.85 1.64
N ALA A 552 -22.04 8.87 1.82
CA ALA A 552 -21.09 8.52 0.77
C ALA A 552 -20.64 7.07 0.87
N VAL A 553 -20.56 6.39 -0.27
CA VAL A 553 -19.90 5.10 -0.49
C VAL A 553 -18.60 5.41 -1.25
N PRO A 554 -17.42 5.34 -0.60
CA PRO A 554 -16.16 5.86 -1.16
C PRO A 554 -15.44 4.81 -2.00
N PHE A 555 -15.99 4.46 -3.17
CA PHE A 555 -15.40 3.49 -4.12
C PHE A 555 -15.19 4.16 -5.49
N LEU A 556 -14.20 5.04 -5.64
CA LEU A 556 -13.83 5.58 -6.96
C LEU A 556 -13.14 4.51 -7.80
N GLU A 557 -12.32 3.67 -7.15
CA GLU A 557 -11.56 2.58 -7.75
C GLU A 557 -11.88 1.23 -7.06
N GLY A 558 -13.17 0.92 -6.93
CA GLY A 558 -13.68 -0.33 -6.36
C GLY A 558 -13.53 -0.48 -4.84
N GLU A 559 -14.05 -1.58 -4.30
CA GLU A 559 -13.91 -1.95 -2.88
C GLU A 559 -12.90 -3.10 -2.73
N ARG A 560 -11.74 -2.87 -2.09
CA ARG A 560 -10.76 -3.95 -1.78
C ARG A 560 -10.92 -4.59 -0.39
N SER A 561 -11.77 -4.06 0.47
CA SER A 561 -12.19 -4.66 1.75
C SER A 561 -13.44 -3.92 2.24
N VAL A 562 -14.46 -4.57 2.83
CA VAL A 562 -14.56 -6.01 3.14
C VAL A 562 -15.27 -6.83 2.04
N GLY A 563 -15.98 -6.18 1.11
CA GLY A 563 -16.71 -6.89 0.05
C GLY A 563 -15.81 -7.57 -0.97
N TRP A 564 -14.74 -6.90 -1.42
CA TRP A 564 -13.96 -7.19 -2.63
C TRP A 564 -14.86 -7.15 -3.88
N ARG A 565 -15.07 -5.92 -4.37
CA ARG A 565 -15.98 -5.58 -5.47
C ARG A 565 -15.26 -4.67 -6.46
N ASP A 566 -14.56 -5.27 -7.42
CA ASP A 566 -13.72 -4.58 -8.42
C ASP A 566 -14.52 -3.53 -9.23
N ASN A 567 -15.79 -3.81 -9.55
CA ASN A 567 -16.66 -2.91 -10.33
C ASN A 567 -17.33 -1.79 -9.49
N ALA A 568 -17.18 -1.75 -8.16
CA ALA A 568 -17.98 -0.88 -7.32
C ALA A 568 -17.70 0.62 -7.56
N ASN A 569 -18.76 1.43 -7.64
CA ASN A 569 -18.68 2.87 -7.93
C ASN A 569 -19.14 3.78 -6.78
N CYS A 570 -18.49 4.93 -6.70
CA CYS A 570 -18.75 5.96 -5.70
C CYS A 570 -20.19 6.46 -5.78
N THR A 571 -20.90 6.44 -4.65
CA THR A 571 -22.32 6.80 -4.56
C THR A 571 -22.52 7.78 -3.42
N ILE A 572 -23.16 8.93 -3.70
CA ILE A 572 -23.58 9.89 -2.68
C ILE A 572 -25.12 9.91 -2.65
N TYR A 573 -25.70 9.50 -1.53
CA TYR A 573 -27.15 9.40 -1.33
C TYR A 573 -27.66 10.51 -0.40
N GLY A 574 -28.90 10.97 -0.61
CA GLY A 574 -29.60 11.91 0.27
C GLY A 574 -29.53 13.39 -0.12
N MET A 575 -28.89 13.72 -1.26
CA MET A 575 -28.77 15.11 -1.71
C MET A 575 -30.11 15.77 -1.99
N ASN A 576 -30.26 17.02 -1.55
CA ASN A 576 -31.45 17.84 -1.74
C ASN A 576 -31.06 19.31 -2.03
N ARG A 577 -32.02 20.25 -2.01
CA ARG A 577 -31.79 21.67 -2.35
C ARG A 577 -30.94 22.45 -1.34
N GLU A 578 -30.81 21.95 -0.12
CA GLU A 578 -30.07 22.56 0.99
C GLU A 578 -28.64 21.99 1.10
N SER A 579 -28.36 20.86 0.43
CA SER A 579 -27.06 20.18 0.48
C SER A 579 -25.96 20.99 -0.21
N ASP A 580 -24.88 21.28 0.51
CA ASP A 580 -23.74 22.04 0.00
C ASP A 580 -22.47 21.18 -0.19
N LYS A 581 -21.35 21.80 -0.60
CA LYS A 581 -20.08 21.09 -0.80
C LYS A 581 -19.42 20.61 0.50
N VAL A 582 -19.70 21.27 1.62
CA VAL A 582 -19.22 20.93 2.97
C VAL A 582 -19.96 19.70 3.50
N ASP A 583 -21.26 19.57 3.24
CA ASP A 583 -22.01 18.33 3.52
C ASP A 583 -21.40 17.13 2.78
N VAL A 584 -21.04 17.31 1.51
CA VAL A 584 -20.39 16.25 0.71
C VAL A 584 -19.00 15.91 1.24
N LEU A 585 -18.22 16.90 1.71
CA LEU A 585 -16.92 16.63 2.35
C LEU A 585 -17.09 15.86 3.66
N ARG A 586 -18.08 16.23 4.49
CA ARG A 586 -18.38 15.51 5.72
C ARG A 586 -18.84 14.07 5.43
N ALA A 587 -19.69 13.88 4.43
CA ALA A 587 -20.11 12.55 3.99
C ALA A 587 -18.93 11.69 3.52
N ILE A 588 -17.93 12.28 2.87
CA ILE A 588 -16.68 11.61 2.49
C ILE A 588 -15.86 11.19 3.72
N PHE A 589 -15.62 12.10 4.67
CA PHE A 589 -14.86 11.79 5.89
C PHE A 589 -15.55 10.70 6.72
N GLU A 590 -16.87 10.76 6.87
CA GLU A 590 -17.68 9.70 7.49
C GLU A 590 -17.63 8.40 6.68
N GLY A 591 -17.85 8.46 5.37
CA GLY A 591 -17.92 7.29 4.49
C GLY A 591 -16.64 6.45 4.48
N VAL A 592 -15.47 7.09 4.52
CA VAL A 592 -14.17 6.42 4.65
C VAL A 592 -13.96 5.88 6.07
N SER A 593 -14.35 6.64 7.10
CA SER A 593 -14.30 6.17 8.50
C SER A 593 -15.21 4.95 8.73
N PHE A 594 -16.37 4.87 8.06
CA PHE A 594 -17.24 3.70 8.04
C PHE A 594 -16.56 2.51 7.35
N GLY A 595 -15.80 2.72 6.26
CA GLY A 595 -14.99 1.69 5.63
C GLY A 595 -13.92 1.12 6.57
N ILE A 596 -13.16 1.98 7.23
CA ILE A 596 -12.18 1.63 8.27
C ILE A 596 -12.85 0.84 9.40
N CYS A 597 -14.01 1.30 9.88
CA CYS A 597 -14.76 0.64 10.93
C CYS A 597 -15.26 -0.75 10.52
N ARG A 598 -15.76 -0.95 9.30
CA ARG A 598 -16.20 -2.28 8.81
C ARG A 598 -15.07 -3.30 8.80
N ILE A 599 -13.84 -2.88 8.49
CA ILE A 599 -12.64 -3.74 8.56
C ILE A 599 -12.32 -4.10 10.03
N LEU A 600 -12.45 -3.13 10.95
CA LEU A 600 -12.28 -3.37 12.40
C LEU A 600 -13.37 -4.29 12.97
N GLU A 601 -14.63 -4.19 12.52
CA GLU A 601 -15.68 -5.14 12.93
C GLU A 601 -15.32 -6.56 12.53
N GLU A 602 -14.92 -6.81 11.27
CA GLU A 602 -14.56 -8.15 10.82
C GLU A 602 -13.33 -8.71 11.57
N MET A 603 -12.38 -7.86 11.98
CA MET A 603 -11.29 -8.26 12.88
C MET A 603 -11.78 -8.67 14.27
N VAL A 604 -12.75 -7.97 14.84
CA VAL A 604 -13.34 -8.28 16.16
C VAL A 604 -14.25 -9.52 16.09
N GLU A 605 -15.05 -9.67 15.03
CA GLU A 605 -15.89 -10.86 14.79
C GLU A 605 -15.07 -12.13 14.60
N CYS A 606 -13.87 -12.02 14.00
CA CYS A 606 -12.90 -13.11 13.92
C CYS A 606 -12.02 -13.24 15.17
N GLY A 607 -12.27 -12.44 16.22
CA GLY A 607 -11.50 -12.42 17.48
C GLY A 607 -10.05 -11.94 17.35
N VAL A 608 -9.59 -11.49 16.18
CA VAL A 608 -8.21 -11.09 15.91
C VAL A 608 -7.83 -9.84 16.72
N VAL A 609 -8.79 -8.93 16.92
CA VAL A 609 -8.66 -7.68 17.68
C VAL A 609 -9.72 -7.66 18.78
N ASP A 610 -9.39 -7.12 19.96
CA ASP A 610 -10.36 -6.85 21.02
C ASP A 610 -10.66 -5.33 21.10
N ARG A 611 -11.91 -4.96 21.40
CA ARG A 611 -12.34 -3.56 21.39
C ARG A 611 -11.94 -2.77 22.63
N GLU A 612 -11.87 -3.44 23.78
CA GLU A 612 -11.58 -2.81 25.06
C GLU A 612 -10.07 -2.79 25.35
N GLU A 613 -9.34 -3.83 24.91
CA GLU A 613 -7.89 -3.94 25.07
C GLU A 613 -7.12 -3.17 23.98
N SER A 614 -7.51 -3.28 22.69
CA SER A 614 -6.74 -2.70 21.59
C SER A 614 -6.88 -1.17 21.45
N THR A 615 -5.80 -0.53 20.99
CA THR A 615 -5.75 0.90 20.63
C THR A 615 -5.39 1.07 19.15
N LEU A 616 -6.09 1.96 18.45
CA LEU A 616 -5.78 2.34 17.08
C LEU A 616 -4.59 3.31 17.06
N VAL A 617 -3.58 3.03 16.25
CA VAL A 617 -2.41 3.90 16.06
C VAL A 617 -2.51 4.52 14.66
N CYS A 618 -2.84 5.81 14.61
CA CYS A 618 -3.14 6.51 13.37
C CYS A 618 -1.90 7.18 12.73
N SER A 619 -1.82 7.10 11.40
CA SER A 619 -0.75 7.71 10.61
C SER A 619 -1.19 8.04 9.17
N GLY A 620 -0.39 8.84 8.46
CA GLY A 620 -0.53 9.07 7.03
C GLY A 620 -0.98 10.49 6.68
N GLY A 621 -0.48 10.98 5.55
CA GLY A 621 -0.61 12.38 5.11
C GLY A 621 -2.02 12.94 5.09
N ALA A 622 -3.05 12.11 4.86
CA ALA A 622 -4.44 12.58 4.85
C ALA A 622 -4.96 12.88 6.27
N LEU A 623 -4.53 12.12 7.27
CA LEU A 623 -4.82 12.39 8.69
C LEU A 623 -3.89 13.46 9.27
N GLU A 624 -2.68 13.61 8.74
CA GLU A 624 -1.73 14.69 9.07
C GLU A 624 -2.26 16.06 8.60
N ALA A 625 -2.81 16.12 7.39
CA ALA A 625 -3.48 17.32 6.88
C ALA A 625 -4.84 17.61 7.54
N ASN A 626 -5.53 16.61 8.08
CA ASN A 626 -6.88 16.74 8.66
C ASN A 626 -6.96 16.13 10.09
N PRO A 627 -6.34 16.73 11.13
CA PRO A 627 -6.30 16.11 12.47
C PRO A 627 -7.68 15.83 13.09
N GLN A 628 -8.68 16.66 12.82
CA GLN A 628 -10.06 16.44 13.29
C GLN A 628 -10.69 15.14 12.75
N TRP A 629 -10.25 14.66 11.58
CA TRP A 629 -10.71 13.39 11.01
C TRP A 629 -10.32 12.19 11.89
N ARG A 630 -9.20 12.27 12.63
CA ARG A 630 -8.80 11.24 13.60
C ARG A 630 -9.79 11.14 14.76
N ARG A 631 -10.35 12.28 15.20
CA ARG A 631 -11.42 12.29 16.20
C ARG A 631 -12.68 11.61 15.65
N LEU A 632 -13.05 11.90 14.41
CA LEU A 632 -14.16 11.22 13.74
C LEU A 632 -13.91 9.71 13.62
N ILE A 633 -12.68 9.27 13.27
CA ILE A 633 -12.34 7.83 13.23
C ILE A 633 -12.47 7.19 14.62
N CYS A 634 -12.01 7.85 15.69
CA CYS A 634 -12.19 7.37 17.07
C CYS A 634 -13.68 7.23 17.45
N ASP A 635 -14.48 8.27 17.18
CA ASP A 635 -15.92 8.31 17.49
C ASP A 635 -16.72 7.29 16.64
N VAL A 636 -16.43 7.18 15.33
CA VAL A 636 -17.05 6.18 14.43
C VAL A 636 -16.67 4.76 14.88
N CYS A 637 -15.38 4.49 15.04
CA CYS A 637 -14.89 3.12 15.24
C CYS A 637 -15.19 2.58 16.63
N GLY A 638 -15.29 3.42 17.67
CA GLY A 638 -15.53 2.97 19.03
C GLY A 638 -14.33 2.21 19.62
N PHE A 639 -13.13 2.76 19.40
CA PHE A 639 -11.85 2.30 19.95
C PHE A 639 -11.08 3.49 20.53
N LYS A 640 -10.18 3.23 21.49
CA LYS A 640 -9.11 4.19 21.85
C LYS A 640 -8.26 4.47 20.61
N LEU A 641 -7.82 5.71 20.41
CA LEU A 641 -6.98 6.09 19.27
C LEU A 641 -5.84 6.97 19.74
N CYS A 642 -4.62 6.71 19.27
CA CYS A 642 -3.47 7.59 19.45
C CYS A 642 -2.82 7.94 18.11
N ASP A 643 -2.09 9.06 18.11
CA ASP A 643 -1.28 9.47 16.97
C ASP A 643 0.09 8.78 17.00
N PHE A 644 0.56 8.29 15.85
CA PHE A 644 1.96 7.94 15.72
C PHE A 644 2.83 9.20 15.69
N GLY A 645 3.90 9.21 16.49
CA GLY A 645 4.85 10.32 16.57
C GLY A 645 5.75 10.50 15.34
N GLU A 646 6.59 11.55 15.36
CA GLU A 646 7.47 11.90 14.25
C GLU A 646 8.44 10.77 13.85
N GLY A 647 8.52 10.47 12.55
CA GLY A 647 9.51 9.58 11.97
C GLY A 647 8.99 8.66 10.87
N SER A 648 9.90 7.96 10.19
CA SER A 648 9.54 6.97 9.17
C SER A 648 9.27 5.62 9.80
N ALA A 649 7.99 5.26 9.92
CA ALA A 649 7.60 3.93 10.37
C ALA A 649 8.23 2.83 9.49
N THR A 650 8.20 2.97 8.17
CA THR A 650 8.72 1.97 7.22
C THR A 650 10.19 1.63 7.45
N SER A 651 11.09 2.62 7.46
CA SER A 651 12.51 2.35 7.69
C SER A 651 12.81 1.91 9.13
N ARG A 652 12.09 2.43 10.13
CA ARG A 652 12.21 2.00 11.53
C ARG A 652 11.80 0.54 11.72
N GLY A 653 10.81 0.04 10.97
CA GLY A 653 10.41 -1.37 10.97
C GLY A 653 11.53 -2.33 10.56
N VAL A 654 12.31 -1.95 9.55
CA VAL A 654 13.53 -2.68 9.14
C VAL A 654 14.57 -2.65 10.27
N ALA A 655 14.83 -1.48 10.84
CA ALA A 655 15.77 -1.33 11.95
C ALA A 655 15.41 -2.19 13.17
N ILE A 656 14.11 -2.28 13.50
CA ILE A 656 13.60 -3.15 14.56
C ILE A 656 13.92 -4.62 14.24
N LEU A 657 13.56 -5.11 13.04
CA LEU A 657 13.78 -6.52 12.69
C LEU A 657 15.26 -6.92 12.70
N ILE A 658 16.17 -6.00 12.32
CA ILE A 658 17.63 -6.20 12.40
C ILE A 658 18.11 -6.19 13.86
N LYS A 659 17.64 -5.24 14.69
CA LYS A 659 17.95 -5.21 16.13
C LYS A 659 17.51 -6.50 16.84
N GLU A 660 16.32 -7.02 16.50
CA GLU A 660 15.79 -8.25 17.08
C GLU A 660 16.63 -9.50 16.74
N ASP A 661 17.26 -9.52 15.56
CA ASP A 661 18.19 -10.58 15.16
C ASP A 661 19.54 -10.41 15.89
N TYR A 662 20.11 -9.21 15.84
CA TYR A 662 21.39 -8.86 16.46
C TYR A 662 21.41 -9.06 17.99
N GLU A 663 20.32 -8.72 18.68
CA GLU A 663 20.19 -8.92 20.14
C GLU A 663 19.63 -10.30 20.53
N GLY A 664 19.23 -11.13 19.56
CA GLY A 664 18.67 -12.47 19.80
C GLY A 664 17.33 -12.49 20.55
N LYS A 665 16.59 -11.38 20.60
CA LYS A 665 15.36 -11.20 21.40
C LYS A 665 14.30 -10.41 20.64
N LYS A 666 13.06 -10.43 21.13
CA LYS A 666 12.01 -9.52 20.62
C LYS A 666 12.28 -8.09 21.07
N TYR A 667 11.87 -7.13 20.26
CA TYR A 667 11.84 -5.72 20.65
C TYR A 667 10.49 -5.42 21.27
N GLU A 668 10.52 -4.82 22.45
CA GLU A 668 9.36 -4.37 23.21
C GLU A 668 9.51 -2.85 23.40
N PRO A 669 8.49 -2.04 23.05
CA PRO A 669 8.53 -0.60 23.27
C PRO A 669 8.48 -0.31 24.78
N SER A 670 9.26 0.66 25.25
CA SER A 670 9.20 1.05 26.66
C SER A 670 7.92 1.82 26.97
N LEU A 671 7.45 1.78 28.23
CA LEU A 671 6.29 2.57 28.67
C LEU A 671 6.47 4.06 28.31
N GLU A 672 7.66 4.62 28.50
CA GLU A 672 8.01 6.00 28.15
C GLU A 672 7.92 6.31 26.64
N GLN A 673 7.91 5.31 25.76
CA GLN A 673 7.65 5.48 24.32
C GLN A 673 6.16 5.47 24.00
N LEU A 674 5.33 4.81 24.81
CA LEU A 674 3.88 4.71 24.65
C LEU A 674 3.14 5.86 25.37
N GLU A 675 3.60 6.25 26.57
CA GLU A 675 3.04 7.33 27.40
C GLU A 675 3.18 8.73 26.79
N LYS A 676 4.01 8.89 25.75
CA LYS A 676 4.16 10.15 25.00
C LYS A 676 3.07 10.36 23.95
N GLU A 677 2.27 9.33 23.64
CA GLU A 677 1.22 9.41 22.63
C GLU A 677 -0.07 9.98 23.25
N GLN A 678 -0.66 11.02 22.63
CA GLN A 678 -1.94 11.55 23.09
C GLN A 678 -3.07 10.57 22.72
N VAL A 679 -3.68 9.94 23.74
CA VAL A 679 -4.80 9.00 23.55
C VAL A 679 -6.14 9.75 23.55
N LEU A 680 -6.87 9.64 22.45
CA LEU A 680 -8.28 9.97 22.33
C LEU A 680 -9.15 8.78 22.75
N VAL A 681 -10.24 9.07 23.46
CA VAL A 681 -11.30 8.10 23.81
C VAL A 681 -12.61 8.46 23.09
N PRO A 682 -13.41 7.47 22.62
CA PRO A 682 -14.66 7.73 21.91
C PRO A 682 -15.67 8.54 22.72
N ASP A 683 -16.40 9.41 22.04
CA ASP A 683 -17.65 9.98 22.54
C ASP A 683 -18.75 8.98 22.23
N TRP A 684 -19.21 8.28 23.26
CA TRP A 684 -20.23 7.23 23.13
C TRP A 684 -21.59 7.74 22.64
N THR A 685 -21.86 9.05 22.72
CA THR A 685 -23.05 9.69 22.15
C THR A 685 -22.92 9.79 20.64
N ARG A 686 -21.79 10.35 20.17
CA ARG A 686 -21.45 10.42 18.74
C ARG A 686 -21.34 9.04 18.12
N HIS A 687 -20.70 8.10 18.81
CA HIS A 687 -20.58 6.71 18.37
C HIS A 687 -21.95 6.07 18.07
N GLN A 688 -22.96 6.26 18.94
CA GLN A 688 -24.29 5.70 18.72
C GLN A 688 -24.97 6.26 17.45
N HIS A 689 -24.89 7.57 17.21
CA HIS A 689 -25.39 8.17 15.97
C HIS A 689 -24.61 7.66 14.74
N LEU A 690 -23.27 7.72 14.80
CA LEU A 690 -22.38 7.35 13.69
C LEU A 690 -22.50 5.87 13.32
N ARG A 691 -22.77 4.98 14.28
CA ARG A 691 -23.05 3.56 14.01
C ARG A 691 -24.37 3.34 13.27
N ALA A 692 -25.41 4.14 13.54
CA ALA A 692 -26.65 4.11 12.76
C ALA A 692 -26.41 4.57 11.31
N MET A 693 -25.56 5.58 11.11
CA MET A 693 -25.15 6.05 9.78
C MET A 693 -24.25 5.04 9.04
N MET A 694 -23.35 4.33 9.74
CA MET A 694 -22.59 3.21 9.19
C MET A 694 -23.52 2.08 8.68
N ILE A 695 -24.58 1.75 9.44
CA ILE A 695 -25.60 0.77 9.02
C ILE A 695 -26.40 1.26 7.81
N LYS A 696 -26.68 2.57 7.71
CA LYS A 696 -27.30 3.21 6.54
C LYS A 696 -26.38 3.12 5.31
N GLN A 697 -25.06 3.31 5.46
CA GLN A 697 -24.07 3.09 4.39
C GLN A 697 -24.02 1.62 3.96
N GLY A 698 -23.98 0.66 4.90
CA GLY A 698 -23.97 -0.77 4.57
C GLY A 698 -25.20 -1.19 3.74
N ARG A 699 -26.40 -0.71 4.12
CA ARG A 699 -27.63 -0.95 3.35
C ARG A 699 -27.60 -0.30 1.96
N LEU A 700 -27.01 0.89 1.84
CA LEU A 700 -26.84 1.56 0.55
C LEU A 700 -25.91 0.77 -0.36
N ILE A 701 -24.79 0.26 0.16
CA ILE A 701 -23.83 -0.58 -0.58
C ILE A 701 -24.52 -1.81 -1.16
N GLU A 702 -25.26 -2.59 -0.36
CA GLU A 702 -25.97 -3.76 -0.89
C GLU A 702 -27.08 -3.38 -1.88
N ALA A 703 -27.76 -2.24 -1.68
CA ALA A 703 -28.81 -1.76 -2.58
C ALA A 703 -28.31 -1.23 -3.94
N VAL A 704 -27.04 -0.82 -4.05
CA VAL A 704 -26.42 -0.47 -5.36
C VAL A 704 -25.55 -1.59 -5.92
N ALA A 705 -25.24 -2.64 -5.16
CA ALA A 705 -24.47 -3.78 -5.64
C ALA A 705 -25.19 -4.62 -6.71
N GLU A 706 -26.51 -4.48 -6.87
CA GLU A 706 -27.28 -5.08 -7.97
C GLU A 706 -27.17 -4.30 -9.30
N ILE A 707 -26.53 -3.12 -9.31
CA ILE A 707 -26.37 -2.24 -10.49
C ILE A 707 -24.90 -1.86 -10.79
N TRP A 708 -23.94 -2.57 -10.19
CA TRP A 708 -22.50 -2.54 -10.49
C TRP A 708 -22.07 -3.74 -11.38
#